data_AF-A0A9P5S8Q3-F1
#
_entry.id   AF-A0A9P5S8Q3-F1
#
_cell.length_a   1.000
_cell.length_b   1.000
_cell.length_c   1.000
_cell.angle_alpha   90.00
_cell.angle_beta   90.00
_cell.angle_gamma   90.00
#
_symmetry.space_group_name_H-M   'P 1'
#
loop_
_entity.id
_entity.type
_entity.pdbx_description
1 polymer ?
#
loop_
_entity_poly.entity_id
_entity_poly.type
_entity_poly.pdbx_seq_one_letter_code
_entity_poly.pdbx_strand_id
1 'polypeptide(L)'
;MGQDLFFMHHDHPEDAKDIYGMQSCSNSFEVNMAKALATYLIKNGYDKPGDIAILTPYLGQLSKLRDALKSTFALVIDERDQEQLDQKEQDDGEEGKDTMKMQGGTAIGVMNIPLNKQLTLRTIDNYQGEEAKIIIISLVRNNVANDPNASGRIGFLKSSNRTNVLLSRAKHGMFIIGNAALMENEKNGIWPSVIEELRAHDRIGEGLPIMCKNHPDLVRTVESAEDLRIVAPNGGCNIACGHGMPCGHICPLQCHPDDKGHRLVKCFQPCDRLQPICQHACPKQCGELCGDCMEFVGPMVLTCGHILEKPRCHQKKNPSTIVCRVKVTRKLPTCEHEQVMQCWQNPTKAICKKSCASILPCGHNCTKDCSDCQRASLAKMPKTNEQVKEVLRTDHGQCDTKCGKNLFCGHACDSRCHPESECTPCKRDCEVACAHKKCKLPCDTACAACSERCVWGCPHQGQCNMPCGVPCDRLPCNNRCEKPLPCGHRCPSVCGETCPPQKFCVECKDPETMAMQVDMVMMASLGETDVNDDPILVLSCGHALTMTTLDGMMEMGNYYEQKMDPTTDNTLYIAKLTLPGNEVKQVSCPSCRNPIMQLLRYGRRIKDAQLSMRLKKYQVSQVNSMADVKGRFDVARIKVESNHEKFMLSLSKLPIDRHEEPPKAGLRKLGKFGQESDTFPSTNFSSIIGPYGISPEHHTLWTNHIQPLAGVIIKLNEINKKAAMSPTKQLYETAVSRLYRFKAKAIAPLQDAEGRLTDDVNLDERKVPDAASAIIQECILECGLPADGNGGSSYVESLAEKTNALLLILAEASAAMESIGPMTGWYWFVEDLRNCCFVYNGITMEAARKARIDRREAYSRVTLLDILCDQVRWKGLRPFPTDEEVKKTRLKQVDNLTELFLKEVEELRARCPLGIKEECLERANAIEKRM
;
A
#
# COMPACT_ATOMS: atom_id res chain seq x y z
N MET A 1 -42.96 24.76 46.22
CA MET A 1 -43.80 25.21 45.08
C MET A 1 -44.87 26.13 45.65
N GLY A 2 -45.42 27.06 44.87
CA GLY A 2 -46.51 27.92 45.35
C GLY A 2 -47.84 27.17 45.48
N GLN A 3 -47.94 26.01 44.81
CA GLN A 3 -49.09 25.14 44.78
C GLN A 3 -48.62 23.67 44.72
N ASP A 4 -49.34 22.75 45.37
CA ASP A 4 -48.97 21.33 45.44
C ASP A 4 -49.51 20.50 44.26
N LEU A 5 -50.58 20.97 43.62
CA LEU A 5 -51.14 20.40 42.39
C LEU A 5 -51.21 21.50 41.34
N PHE A 6 -50.60 21.29 40.17
CA PHE A 6 -50.66 22.25 39.08
C PHE A 6 -50.56 21.58 37.71
N PHE A 7 -51.37 22.04 36.76
CA PHE A 7 -51.33 21.67 35.36
C PHE A 7 -50.73 22.83 34.54
N MET A 8 -49.55 22.60 33.98
CA MET A 8 -48.91 23.51 33.05
C MET A 8 -49.41 23.23 31.64
N HIS A 9 -50.23 24.15 31.13
CA HIS A 9 -50.67 24.16 29.75
C HIS A 9 -49.54 24.64 28.83
N HIS A 10 -49.33 23.93 27.72
CA HIS A 10 -48.55 24.43 26.60
C HIS A 10 -49.12 23.98 25.25
N ASP A 11 -48.79 24.75 24.21
CA ASP A 11 -49.17 24.47 22.82
C ASP A 11 -47.98 24.01 21.95
N HIS A 12 -46.83 23.69 22.54
CA HIS A 12 -45.68 23.16 21.81
C HIS A 12 -45.99 21.81 21.12
N PRO A 13 -45.78 21.69 19.80
CA PRO A 13 -46.16 20.50 19.03
C PRO A 13 -45.35 19.27 19.45
N GLU A 14 -45.92 18.09 19.21
CA GLU A 14 -45.15 16.83 19.26
C GLU A 14 -43.96 16.89 18.30
N ASP A 15 -42.87 16.21 18.66
CA ASP A 15 -41.71 16.09 17.79
C ASP A 15 -42.10 15.35 16.50
N ALA A 16 -41.57 15.80 15.35
CA ALA A 16 -41.86 15.19 14.06
C ALA A 16 -41.51 13.69 14.07
N LYS A 17 -42.37 12.84 13.49
CA LYS A 17 -42.07 11.43 13.30
C LYS A 17 -40.90 11.29 12.34
N ASP A 18 -39.88 10.54 12.72
CA ASP A 18 -38.74 10.23 11.85
C ASP A 18 -39.21 9.53 10.57
N ILE A 19 -38.44 9.73 9.48
CA ILE A 19 -38.69 9.25 8.10
C ILE A 19 -38.92 7.71 8.04
N TYR A 20 -38.59 7.00 9.12
CA TYR A 20 -38.66 5.55 9.25
C TYR A 20 -39.87 5.00 10.03
N GLY A 21 -40.87 5.83 10.35
CA GLY A 21 -42.17 5.29 10.79
C GLY A 21 -42.21 4.71 12.21
N MET A 22 -41.38 5.21 13.13
CA MET A 22 -41.45 4.88 14.55
C MET A 22 -42.85 5.16 15.14
N GLN A 23 -43.46 4.16 15.78
CA GLN A 23 -44.83 4.23 16.30
C GLN A 23 -45.01 4.93 17.67
N SER A 24 -44.02 5.69 18.20
CA SER A 24 -44.16 6.35 19.52
C SER A 24 -43.96 7.86 19.48
N CYS A 25 -44.93 8.60 20.05
CA CYS A 25 -44.91 10.06 20.20
C CYS A 25 -43.91 10.53 21.28
N SER A 26 -43.35 11.72 21.10
CA SER A 26 -42.50 12.42 22.06
C SER A 26 -42.64 13.94 21.94
N ASN A 27 -42.32 14.68 22.99
CA ASN A 27 -42.37 16.14 23.04
C ASN A 27 -41.15 16.68 23.82
N SER A 28 -40.19 17.27 23.09
CA SER A 28 -38.93 17.76 23.66
C SER A 28 -39.10 18.92 24.64
N PHE A 29 -40.17 19.74 24.50
CA PHE A 29 -40.45 20.82 25.45
C PHE A 29 -40.78 20.26 26.83
N GLU A 30 -41.67 19.26 26.90
CA GLU A 30 -42.03 18.60 28.15
C GLU A 30 -40.83 17.93 28.82
N VAL A 31 -39.93 17.30 28.04
CA VAL A 31 -38.68 16.70 28.55
C VAL A 31 -37.81 17.73 29.25
N ASN A 32 -37.57 18.86 28.59
CA ASN A 32 -36.73 19.92 29.12
C ASN A 32 -37.33 20.55 30.39
N MET A 33 -38.64 20.77 30.39
CA MET A 33 -39.35 21.35 31.53
C MET A 33 -39.37 20.39 32.73
N ALA A 34 -39.65 19.10 32.50
CA ALA A 34 -39.60 18.08 33.55
C ALA A 34 -38.20 17.96 34.17
N LYS A 35 -37.14 18.03 33.35
CA LYS A 35 -35.75 18.06 33.82
C LYS A 35 -35.42 19.29 34.67
N ALA A 36 -35.82 20.47 34.22
CA ALA A 36 -35.60 21.71 34.94
C ALA A 36 -36.32 21.70 36.30
N LEU A 37 -37.57 21.25 36.33
CA LEU A 37 -38.38 21.12 37.54
C LEU A 37 -37.78 20.12 38.52
N ALA A 38 -37.39 18.93 38.06
CA ALA A 38 -36.74 17.92 38.91
C ALA A 38 -35.45 18.46 39.54
N THR A 39 -34.63 19.17 38.75
CA THR A 39 -33.39 19.81 39.25
C THR A 39 -33.68 20.82 40.35
N TYR A 40 -34.73 21.63 40.19
CA TYR A 40 -35.14 22.61 41.18
C TYR A 40 -35.65 21.98 42.48
N LEU A 41 -36.47 20.93 42.38
CA LEU A 41 -36.98 20.20 43.55
C LEU A 41 -35.84 19.55 44.34
N ILE A 42 -34.88 18.94 43.65
CA ILE A 42 -33.68 18.38 44.26
C ILE A 42 -32.88 19.44 45.03
N LYS A 43 -32.67 20.63 44.43
CA LYS A 43 -32.00 21.75 45.11
C LYS A 43 -32.79 22.25 46.33
N ASN A 44 -34.09 21.99 46.40
CA ASN A 44 -34.97 22.33 47.51
C ASN A 44 -35.09 21.23 48.58
N GLY A 45 -34.26 20.19 48.51
CA GLY A 45 -34.12 19.13 49.52
C GLY A 45 -34.90 17.85 49.25
N TYR A 46 -35.44 17.66 48.04
CA TYR A 46 -36.07 16.40 47.60
C TYR A 46 -35.05 15.55 46.84
N ASP A 47 -34.05 15.01 47.55
CA ASP A 47 -32.90 14.32 46.96
C ASP A 47 -32.79 12.83 47.35
N LYS A 48 -33.75 12.30 48.13
CA LYS A 48 -33.75 10.89 48.57
C LYS A 48 -34.43 9.98 47.53
N PRO A 49 -34.04 8.69 47.45
CA PRO A 49 -34.75 7.71 46.62
C PRO A 49 -36.24 7.67 46.96
N GLY A 50 -37.10 7.75 45.94
CA GLY A 50 -38.57 7.78 46.10
C GLY A 50 -39.17 9.17 46.39
N ASP A 51 -38.35 10.23 46.46
CA ASP A 51 -38.88 11.59 46.63
C ASP A 51 -39.53 12.14 45.35
N ILE A 52 -38.99 11.80 44.17
CA ILE A 52 -39.48 12.30 42.88
C ILE A 52 -39.58 11.14 41.88
N ALA A 53 -40.74 11.00 41.23
CA ALA A 53 -40.91 10.15 40.06
C ALA A 53 -41.50 10.92 38.88
N ILE A 54 -41.02 10.65 37.67
CA ILE A 54 -41.55 11.21 36.42
C ILE A 54 -42.25 10.10 35.65
N LEU A 55 -43.53 10.33 35.33
CA LEU A 55 -44.39 9.39 34.64
C LEU A 55 -44.76 9.90 33.25
N THR A 56 -44.74 9.01 32.27
CA THR A 56 -45.18 9.32 30.90
C THR A 56 -45.89 8.12 30.25
N PRO A 57 -46.94 8.34 29.42
CA PRO A 57 -47.66 7.25 28.75
C PRO A 57 -46.92 6.63 27.55
N TYR A 58 -45.87 7.28 27.03
CA TYR A 58 -45.21 6.87 25.78
C TYR A 58 -43.74 6.48 26.01
N LEU A 59 -43.34 5.30 25.51
CA LEU A 59 -41.95 4.81 25.57
C LEU A 59 -40.96 5.75 24.86
N GLY A 60 -41.36 6.37 23.75
CA GLY A 60 -40.52 7.35 23.04
C GLY A 60 -40.15 8.56 23.90
N GLN A 61 -41.10 9.05 24.71
CA GLN A 61 -40.86 10.11 25.68
C GLN A 61 -39.98 9.64 26.83
N LEU A 62 -40.18 8.42 27.32
CA LEU A 62 -39.36 7.83 28.38
C LEU A 62 -37.89 7.74 27.95
N SER A 63 -37.61 7.33 26.71
CA SER A 63 -36.25 7.28 26.15
C SER A 63 -35.58 8.65 26.15
N LYS A 64 -36.27 9.69 25.66
CA LYS A 64 -35.73 11.06 25.66
C LYS A 64 -35.52 11.62 27.07
N LEU A 65 -36.43 11.34 28.01
CA LEU A 65 -36.26 11.71 29.42
C LEU A 65 -35.03 11.02 30.04
N ARG A 66 -34.85 9.73 29.77
CA ARG A 66 -33.68 8.94 30.21
C ARG A 66 -32.39 9.58 29.71
N ASP A 67 -32.28 9.87 28.41
CA ASP A 67 -31.06 10.47 27.84
C ASP A 67 -30.78 11.87 28.39
N ALA A 68 -31.82 12.71 28.50
CA ALA A 68 -31.69 14.05 29.04
C ALA A 68 -31.23 14.04 30.51
N LEU A 69 -31.68 13.08 31.32
CA LEU A 69 -31.44 13.05 32.75
C LEU A 69 -30.22 12.21 33.17
N LYS A 70 -29.79 11.22 32.36
CA LYS A 70 -28.63 10.33 32.64
C LYS A 70 -27.31 11.09 32.82
N SER A 71 -27.16 12.23 32.14
CA SER A 71 -25.99 13.12 32.27
C SER A 71 -25.91 13.82 33.64
N THR A 72 -27.04 13.91 34.35
CA THR A 72 -27.19 14.78 35.54
C THR A 72 -27.55 14.00 36.81
N PHE A 73 -28.22 12.86 36.70
CA PHE A 73 -28.77 12.10 37.84
C PHE A 73 -28.59 10.58 37.70
N ALA A 74 -28.64 9.85 38.81
CA ALA A 74 -28.76 8.39 38.79
C ALA A 74 -30.23 8.00 38.56
N LEU A 75 -30.51 7.25 37.50
CA LEU A 75 -31.88 6.92 37.08
C LEU A 75 -32.23 5.49 37.45
N VAL A 76 -33.42 5.30 38.02
CA VAL A 76 -34.01 3.97 38.26
C VAL A 76 -35.14 3.76 37.27
N ILE A 77 -34.95 2.80 36.36
CA ILE A 77 -35.92 2.35 35.35
C ILE A 77 -36.19 0.87 35.61
N ASP A 78 -37.45 0.44 35.52
CA ASP A 78 -37.83 -0.97 35.70
C ASP A 78 -37.19 -1.87 34.64
N GLU A 79 -36.84 -3.10 35.00
CA GLU A 79 -36.28 -4.09 34.07
C GLU A 79 -37.19 -4.31 32.85
N ARG A 80 -38.53 -4.28 33.04
CA ARG A 80 -39.49 -4.44 31.94
C ARG A 80 -39.58 -3.24 31.01
N ASP A 81 -39.49 -2.02 31.55
CA ASP A 81 -39.42 -0.80 30.73
C ASP A 81 -38.09 -0.76 29.95
N GLN A 82 -37.00 -1.22 30.56
CA GLN A 82 -35.68 -1.30 29.94
C GLN A 82 -35.66 -2.34 28.81
N GLU A 83 -36.22 -3.54 29.02
CA GLU A 83 -36.35 -4.57 27.99
C GLU A 83 -37.19 -4.10 26.79
N GLN A 84 -38.27 -3.35 27.03
CA GLN A 84 -39.09 -2.78 25.95
C GLN A 84 -38.36 -1.71 25.14
N LEU A 85 -37.49 -0.92 25.79
CA LEU A 85 -36.63 0.04 25.10
C LEU A 85 -35.57 -0.69 24.28
N ASP A 86 -34.92 -1.70 24.85
CA ASP A 86 -33.83 -2.45 24.20
C ASP A 86 -34.33 -3.26 22.98
N GLN A 87 -35.53 -3.87 23.06
CA GLN A 87 -36.16 -4.55 21.92
C GLN A 87 -36.49 -3.57 20.79
N LYS A 88 -36.98 -2.38 21.13
CA LYS A 88 -37.35 -1.37 20.15
C LYS A 88 -36.13 -0.74 19.46
N GLU A 89 -35.03 -0.58 20.19
CA GLU A 89 -33.75 -0.10 19.65
C GLU A 89 -33.07 -1.13 18.71
N GLN A 90 -33.41 -2.44 18.81
CA GLN A 90 -32.91 -3.49 17.91
C GLN A 90 -33.69 -3.60 16.58
N ASP A 91 -34.99 -3.25 16.57
CA ASP A 91 -35.85 -3.34 15.38
C ASP A 91 -35.66 -2.16 14.38
N ASP A 92 -35.14 -1.02 14.82
CA ASP A 92 -35.06 0.22 14.01
C ASP A 92 -33.77 0.37 13.16
N GLY A 93 -32.97 -0.68 12.99
CA GLY A 93 -31.96 -0.82 11.92
C GLY A 93 -30.65 -0.02 12.05
N GLU A 94 -29.52 -0.71 11.92
CA GLU A 94 -28.16 -0.18 11.92
C GLU A 94 -27.88 0.71 10.69
N GLU A 95 -27.30 1.91 10.92
CA GLU A 95 -26.10 2.48 10.26
C GLU A 95 -26.18 4.01 10.10
N GLY A 96 -25.28 4.70 10.82
CA GLY A 96 -25.13 6.16 10.71
C GLY A 96 -24.26 6.80 11.79
N LYS A 97 -23.22 6.13 12.30
CA LYS A 97 -22.20 6.77 13.14
C LYS A 97 -21.01 7.17 12.28
N ASP A 98 -21.14 8.31 11.63
CA ASP A 98 -19.99 9.16 11.34
C ASP A 98 -20.41 10.62 11.52
N THR A 99 -19.85 11.28 12.53
CA THR A 99 -19.19 12.58 12.36
C THR A 99 -18.59 13.11 13.66
N MET A 100 -17.35 13.57 13.52
CA MET A 100 -16.73 14.71 14.19
C MET A 100 -16.40 14.62 15.69
N LYS A 101 -15.14 14.22 15.94
CA LYS A 101 -14.33 14.88 16.97
C LYS A 101 -13.93 16.28 16.46
N MET A 102 -14.36 17.32 17.16
CA MET A 102 -13.72 18.63 17.14
C MET A 102 -13.56 19.19 18.55
N GLN A 103 -12.54 20.03 18.67
CA GLN A 103 -11.80 20.42 19.86
C GLN A 103 -12.50 21.51 20.69
N GLY A 104 -12.23 21.48 22.00
CA GLY A 104 -11.80 22.64 22.81
C GLY A 104 -12.78 23.79 23.04
N GLY A 105 -13.17 23.99 24.30
CA GLY A 105 -13.78 25.25 24.76
C GLY A 105 -13.94 25.30 26.27
N THR A 106 -13.18 26.18 26.92
CA THR A 106 -13.22 26.49 28.35
C THR A 106 -14.60 26.99 28.80
N ALA A 107 -15.20 26.34 29.81
CA ALA A 107 -16.30 26.90 30.58
C ALA A 107 -16.11 26.62 32.08
N ILE A 108 -16.41 27.66 32.84
CA ILE A 108 -16.16 27.88 34.25
C ILE A 108 -17.00 26.92 35.13
N GLY A 109 -16.31 26.22 36.04
CA GLY A 109 -16.79 25.74 37.34
C GLY A 109 -18.24 25.27 37.48
N VAL A 110 -18.61 24.14 36.88
CA VAL A 110 -19.77 23.36 37.33
C VAL A 110 -19.30 22.47 38.49
N MET A 111 -19.89 22.69 39.68
CA MET A 111 -19.67 21.82 40.83
C MET A 111 -20.13 20.39 40.49
N ASN A 112 -19.22 19.41 40.62
CA ASN A 112 -19.55 17.99 40.58
C ASN A 112 -20.55 17.69 41.72
N ILE A 113 -21.82 17.53 41.39
CA ILE A 113 -22.83 17.03 42.33
C ILE A 113 -22.56 15.52 42.49
N PRO A 114 -22.39 15.00 43.72
CA PRO A 114 -22.19 13.57 43.94
C PRO A 114 -23.40 12.75 43.43
N LEU A 115 -23.11 11.67 42.70
CA LEU A 115 -24.02 10.73 42.02
C LEU A 115 -25.06 10.00 42.90
N ASN A 116 -25.25 10.40 44.16
CA ASN A 116 -26.14 9.72 45.11
C ASN A 116 -27.61 10.18 45.06
N LYS A 117 -28.01 10.96 44.04
CA LYS A 117 -29.39 11.45 43.89
C LYS A 117 -30.14 10.60 42.87
N GLN A 118 -31.05 9.76 43.34
CA GLN A 118 -31.82 8.82 42.52
C GLN A 118 -33.17 9.41 42.12
N LEU A 119 -33.50 9.35 40.84
CA LEU A 119 -34.80 9.76 40.29
C LEU A 119 -35.46 8.59 39.54
N THR A 120 -36.74 8.36 39.78
CA THR A 120 -37.49 7.25 39.18
C THR A 120 -38.16 7.71 37.87
N LEU A 121 -37.93 6.98 36.78
CA LEU A 121 -38.54 7.23 35.47
C LEU A 121 -39.29 5.97 35.03
N ARG A 122 -40.61 6.06 34.80
CA ARG A 122 -41.41 4.89 34.37
C ARG A 122 -42.54 5.24 33.41
N THR A 123 -42.98 4.24 32.65
CA THR A 123 -44.29 4.30 31.99
C THR A 123 -45.43 4.08 32.97
N ILE A 124 -46.64 4.56 32.63
CA ILE A 124 -47.84 4.43 33.49
C ILE A 124 -48.15 2.96 33.82
N ASP A 125 -48.00 2.07 32.82
CA ASP A 125 -48.34 0.65 32.95
C ASP A 125 -47.42 -0.07 33.95
N ASN A 126 -46.15 0.33 34.00
CA ASN A 126 -45.13 -0.28 34.84
C ASN A 126 -44.94 0.40 36.20
N TYR A 127 -45.76 1.42 36.54
CA TYR A 127 -45.74 2.12 37.83
C TYR A 127 -46.97 1.81 38.72
N GLN A 128 -47.79 0.83 38.33
CA GLN A 128 -48.96 0.44 39.10
C GLN A 128 -48.56 -0.22 40.44
N GLY A 129 -48.99 0.39 41.55
CA GLY A 129 -48.71 -0.09 42.91
C GLY A 129 -47.57 0.63 43.62
N GLU A 130 -46.82 1.47 42.91
CA GLU A 130 -45.78 2.35 43.49
C GLU A 130 -46.33 3.77 43.73
N GLU A 131 -45.64 4.55 44.57
CA GLU A 131 -45.99 5.92 44.97
C GLU A 131 -44.72 6.75 45.27
N ALA A 132 -44.75 8.06 45.00
CA ALA A 132 -43.65 8.98 45.31
C ALA A 132 -44.14 10.26 46.00
N LYS A 133 -43.25 10.99 46.68
CA LYS A 133 -43.65 12.26 47.31
C LYS A 133 -44.09 13.28 46.28
N ILE A 134 -43.33 13.43 45.19
CA ILE A 134 -43.67 14.32 44.09
C ILE A 134 -43.74 13.52 42.80
N ILE A 135 -44.84 13.69 42.05
CA ILE A 135 -45.01 13.12 40.72
C ILE A 135 -44.98 14.25 39.68
N ILE A 136 -44.15 14.08 38.66
CA ILE A 136 -44.14 14.94 37.47
C ILE A 136 -44.70 14.12 36.31
N ILE A 137 -45.72 14.63 35.64
CA ILE A 137 -46.43 13.92 34.57
C ILE A 137 -46.17 14.65 33.25
N SER A 138 -45.68 13.92 32.25
CA SER A 138 -45.54 14.40 30.87
C SER A 138 -46.57 13.70 29.98
N LEU A 139 -47.56 14.45 29.49
CA LEU A 139 -48.69 13.92 28.71
C LEU A 139 -48.38 13.75 27.21
N VAL A 140 -47.38 14.45 26.71
CA VAL A 140 -46.79 14.38 25.35
C VAL A 140 -47.69 14.91 24.24
N ARG A 141 -48.98 14.53 24.25
CA ARG A 141 -49.84 14.69 23.08
C ARG A 141 -50.23 16.13 22.83
N ASN A 142 -49.97 16.57 21.60
CA ASN A 142 -50.33 17.87 21.09
C ASN A 142 -50.42 17.83 19.55
N ASN A 143 -51.61 17.57 19.03
CA ASN A 143 -51.85 17.43 17.59
C ASN A 143 -52.04 18.82 16.95
N VAL A 144 -51.18 19.18 15.99
CA VAL A 144 -51.30 20.42 15.19
C VAL A 144 -52.37 20.27 14.09
N ALA A 145 -53.09 21.35 13.79
CA ALA A 145 -54.30 21.46 12.96
C ALA A 145 -54.24 21.02 11.47
N ASN A 146 -53.17 20.34 11.00
CA ASN A 146 -52.95 20.05 9.58
C ASN A 146 -53.30 18.62 9.11
N ASP A 147 -53.86 17.76 9.97
CA ASP A 147 -54.45 16.48 9.55
C ASP A 147 -55.97 16.47 9.86
N PRO A 148 -56.85 16.62 8.85
CA PRO A 148 -58.29 16.65 9.04
C PRO A 148 -58.89 15.32 9.52
N ASN A 149 -58.11 14.24 9.59
CA ASN A 149 -58.50 12.95 10.17
C ASN A 149 -57.87 12.65 11.55
N ALA A 150 -57.02 13.53 12.09
CA ALA A 150 -56.34 13.34 13.39
C ALA A 150 -56.90 14.19 14.55
N SER A 151 -58.06 14.82 14.36
CA SER A 151 -58.67 15.70 15.38
C SER A 151 -58.99 14.96 16.68
N GLY A 152 -58.27 15.31 17.76
CA GLY A 152 -58.66 14.99 19.14
C GLY A 152 -58.31 13.60 19.69
N ARG A 153 -57.38 12.83 19.08
CA ARG A 153 -57.03 11.49 19.59
C ARG A 153 -55.82 11.52 20.54
N ILE A 154 -56.05 11.40 21.85
CA ILE A 154 -54.98 11.27 22.89
C ILE A 154 -54.44 9.85 23.08
N GLY A 155 -54.90 8.87 22.29
CA GLY A 155 -54.39 7.49 22.32
C GLY A 155 -54.53 6.82 23.70
N PHE A 156 -53.41 6.32 24.25
CA PHE A 156 -53.31 5.59 25.52
C PHE A 156 -53.95 6.31 26.73
N LEU A 157 -54.00 7.64 26.72
CA LEU A 157 -54.57 8.45 27.80
C LEU A 157 -56.11 8.47 27.84
N LYS A 158 -56.79 7.88 26.85
CA LYS A 158 -58.26 7.76 26.84
C LYS A 158 -58.80 6.73 27.84
N SER A 159 -57.97 5.76 28.24
CA SER A 159 -58.38 4.70 29.18
C SER A 159 -58.51 5.25 30.61
N SER A 160 -59.73 5.22 31.14
CA SER A 160 -60.06 5.69 32.49
C SER A 160 -59.24 5.03 33.59
N ASN A 161 -58.95 3.73 33.48
CA ASN A 161 -58.14 2.99 34.46
C ASN A 161 -56.70 3.51 34.50
N ARG A 162 -56.12 3.84 33.33
CA ARG A 162 -54.75 4.34 33.23
C ARG A 162 -54.62 5.76 33.73
N THR A 163 -55.60 6.63 33.42
CA THR A 163 -55.66 7.99 33.96
C THR A 163 -55.83 8.00 35.48
N ASN A 164 -56.66 7.11 36.02
CA ASN A 164 -56.80 6.98 37.47
C ASN A 164 -55.48 6.54 38.13
N VAL A 165 -54.81 5.54 37.55
CA VAL A 165 -53.48 5.11 38.02
C VAL A 165 -52.49 6.26 37.95
N LEU A 166 -52.49 7.09 36.90
CA LEU A 166 -51.57 8.21 36.73
C LEU A 166 -51.77 9.30 37.80
N LEU A 167 -53.02 9.67 38.09
CA LEU A 167 -53.36 10.77 38.99
C LEU A 167 -53.30 10.37 40.49
N SER A 168 -53.22 9.08 40.81
CA SER A 168 -53.28 8.57 42.20
C SER A 168 -51.92 8.30 42.85
N ARG A 169 -50.79 8.73 42.27
CA ARG A 169 -49.43 8.29 42.68
C ARG A 169 -48.67 9.27 43.58
N ALA A 170 -49.14 10.50 43.67
CA ALA A 170 -48.45 11.57 44.39
C ALA A 170 -48.89 11.64 45.85
N LYS A 171 -47.93 11.69 46.79
CA LYS A 171 -48.23 11.91 48.23
C LYS A 171 -48.30 13.38 48.61
N HIS A 172 -47.37 14.19 48.11
CA HIS A 172 -47.19 15.59 48.54
C HIS A 172 -47.43 16.58 47.41
N GLY A 173 -47.09 16.25 46.16
CA GLY A 173 -47.33 17.16 45.04
C GLY A 173 -47.34 16.49 43.67
N MET A 174 -48.14 17.04 42.77
CA MET A 174 -48.33 16.53 41.41
C MET A 174 -48.28 17.69 40.41
N PHE A 175 -47.36 17.59 39.46
CA PHE A 175 -47.17 18.60 38.41
C PHE A 175 -47.39 17.96 37.06
N ILE A 176 -48.44 18.39 36.37
CA ILE A 176 -48.85 17.84 35.07
C ILE A 176 -48.41 18.81 33.98
N ILE A 177 -47.75 18.32 32.94
CA ILE A 177 -47.29 19.11 31.79
C ILE A 177 -47.98 18.52 30.56
N GLY A 178 -48.73 19.35 29.83
CA GLY A 178 -49.41 18.92 28.60
C GLY A 178 -50.35 19.96 28.00
N ASN A 179 -51.09 19.58 26.97
CA ASN A 179 -52.07 20.46 26.34
C ASN A 179 -53.46 20.30 27.01
N ALA A 180 -53.88 21.28 27.83
CA ALA A 180 -55.16 21.29 28.52
C ALA A 180 -56.35 21.33 27.54
N ALA A 181 -56.28 22.15 26.49
CA ALA A 181 -57.33 22.27 25.48
C ALA A 181 -57.58 20.96 24.73
N LEU A 182 -56.52 20.18 24.47
CA LEU A 182 -56.65 18.84 23.90
C LEU A 182 -57.34 17.88 24.88
N MET A 183 -56.98 17.93 26.17
CA MET A 183 -57.53 17.03 27.19
C MET A 183 -59.02 17.30 27.51
N GLU A 184 -59.49 18.54 27.32
CA GLU A 184 -60.87 18.97 27.56
C GLU A 184 -61.89 18.44 26.54
N ASN A 185 -61.45 17.83 25.44
CA ASN A 185 -62.36 17.25 24.45
C ASN A 185 -63.19 16.09 25.03
N GLU A 186 -64.51 16.12 24.91
CA GLU A 186 -65.44 15.10 25.43
C GLU A 186 -65.07 13.65 25.03
N LYS A 187 -64.39 13.46 23.90
CA LYS A 187 -63.98 12.15 23.40
C LYS A 187 -62.84 11.50 24.19
N ASN A 188 -62.27 12.20 25.17
CA ASN A 188 -61.07 11.84 25.92
C ASN A 188 -61.33 11.21 27.31
N GLY A 189 -62.57 10.81 27.60
CA GLY A 189 -62.89 10.03 28.80
C GLY A 189 -63.03 10.92 30.04
N ILE A 190 -62.23 10.68 31.08
CA ILE A 190 -62.33 11.37 32.39
C ILE A 190 -61.66 12.77 32.37
N TRP A 191 -60.79 13.04 31.40
CA TRP A 191 -60.00 14.27 31.34
C TRP A 191 -60.80 15.58 31.34
N PRO A 192 -61.95 15.72 30.64
CA PRO A 192 -62.75 16.95 30.69
C PRO A 192 -63.17 17.32 32.12
N SER A 193 -63.65 16.35 32.91
CA SER A 193 -64.02 16.57 34.31
C SER A 193 -62.81 16.93 35.18
N VAL A 194 -61.63 16.35 34.91
CA VAL A 194 -60.40 16.67 35.62
C VAL A 194 -59.93 18.10 35.31
N ILE A 195 -59.99 18.52 34.04
CA ILE A 195 -59.62 19.87 33.61
C ILE A 195 -60.60 20.91 34.17
N GLU A 196 -61.90 20.61 34.17
CA GLU A 196 -62.92 21.47 34.78
C GLU A 196 -62.64 21.68 36.28
N GLU A 197 -62.37 20.61 37.02
CA GLU A 197 -62.05 20.66 38.45
C GLU A 197 -60.77 21.45 38.74
N LEU A 198 -59.71 21.21 37.96
CA LEU A 198 -58.45 21.94 38.08
C LEU A 198 -58.60 23.43 37.75
N ARG A 199 -59.42 23.78 36.75
CA ARG A 199 -59.70 25.17 36.38
C ARG A 199 -60.55 25.87 37.44
N ALA A 200 -61.54 25.19 38.02
CA ALA A 200 -62.36 25.72 39.12
C ALA A 200 -61.53 26.09 40.36
N HIS A 201 -60.40 25.42 40.57
CA HIS A 201 -59.50 25.66 41.70
C HIS A 201 -58.24 26.48 41.36
N ASP A 202 -58.20 27.12 40.18
CA ASP A 202 -57.07 27.93 39.69
C ASP A 202 -55.73 27.15 39.70
N ARG A 203 -55.79 25.88 39.29
CA ARG A 203 -54.66 24.93 39.23
C ARG A 203 -54.19 24.64 37.81
N ILE A 204 -54.59 25.46 36.84
CA ILE A 204 -54.16 25.38 35.44
C ILE A 204 -53.60 26.74 35.00
N GLY A 205 -52.46 26.76 34.33
CA GLY A 205 -51.92 27.97 33.72
C GLY A 205 -50.76 27.68 32.76
N GLU A 206 -50.24 28.71 32.10
CA GLU A 206 -49.17 28.60 31.09
C GLU A 206 -47.77 28.38 31.69
N GLY A 207 -47.61 28.54 33.01
CA GLY A 207 -46.34 28.33 33.69
C GLY A 207 -46.48 27.88 35.14
N LEU A 208 -45.42 27.26 35.67
CA LEU A 208 -45.40 26.71 37.03
C LEU A 208 -45.14 27.79 38.09
N PRO A 209 -45.97 27.89 39.15
CA PRO A 209 -45.74 28.84 40.23
C PRO A 209 -44.65 28.33 41.19
N ILE A 210 -43.47 28.94 41.13
CA ILE A 210 -42.33 28.62 41.98
C ILE A 210 -42.21 29.63 43.12
N MET A 211 -41.97 29.12 44.34
CA MET A 211 -41.85 29.92 45.57
C MET A 211 -40.52 29.63 46.26
N CYS A 212 -39.81 30.68 46.68
CA CYS A 212 -38.57 30.53 47.44
C CYS A 212 -38.87 30.30 48.93
N LYS A 213 -38.35 29.21 49.52
CA LYS A 213 -38.49 28.93 50.96
C LYS A 213 -37.90 30.01 51.87
N ASN A 214 -36.84 30.71 51.43
CA ASN A 214 -36.18 31.77 52.19
C ASN A 214 -36.85 33.14 51.98
N HIS A 215 -37.64 33.29 50.91
CA HIS A 215 -38.38 34.51 50.58
C HIS A 215 -39.81 34.13 50.13
N PRO A 216 -40.70 33.78 51.09
CA PRO A 216 -42.03 33.25 50.78
C PRO A 216 -42.90 34.22 49.96
N ASP A 217 -42.68 35.52 50.13
CA ASP A 217 -43.43 36.58 49.44
C ASP A 217 -43.12 36.65 47.92
N LEU A 218 -42.06 35.99 47.47
CA LEU A 218 -41.65 35.98 46.07
C LEU A 218 -42.11 34.69 45.38
N VAL A 219 -43.34 34.72 44.87
CA VAL A 219 -43.87 33.70 43.94
C VAL A 219 -43.64 34.18 42.51
N ARG A 220 -43.03 33.34 41.68
CA ARG A 220 -42.79 33.63 40.26
C ARG A 220 -43.27 32.48 39.40
N THR A 221 -43.96 32.81 38.32
CA THR A 221 -44.42 31.86 37.32
C THR A 221 -43.31 31.57 36.33
N VAL A 222 -43.12 30.29 35.99
CA VAL A 222 -42.07 29.81 35.09
C VAL A 222 -42.70 29.10 33.91
N GLU A 223 -42.61 29.72 32.74
CA GLU A 223 -43.22 29.24 31.48
C GLU A 223 -42.26 28.33 30.70
N SER A 224 -40.95 28.47 30.89
CA SER A 224 -39.94 27.63 30.22
C SER A 224 -38.86 27.07 31.15
N ALA A 225 -38.13 26.07 30.66
CA ALA A 225 -37.01 25.45 31.39
C ALA A 225 -35.86 26.46 31.65
N GLU A 226 -35.64 27.39 30.73
CA GLU A 226 -34.65 28.46 30.82
C GLU A 226 -34.99 29.49 31.88
N ASP A 227 -36.27 29.86 31.99
CA ASP A 227 -36.76 30.81 33.00
C ASP A 227 -36.46 30.33 34.41
N LEU A 228 -36.53 29.01 34.63
CA LEU A 228 -36.20 28.38 35.91
C LEU A 228 -34.74 28.62 36.31
N ARG A 229 -33.82 28.68 35.33
CA ARG A 229 -32.40 28.99 35.57
C ARG A 229 -32.17 30.46 35.97
N ILE A 230 -33.02 31.36 35.48
CA ILE A 230 -32.93 32.80 35.75
C ILE A 230 -33.61 33.14 37.09
N VAL A 231 -34.79 32.55 37.33
CA VAL A 231 -35.63 32.80 38.49
C VAL A 231 -35.07 32.11 39.73
N ALA A 232 -34.59 30.88 39.60
CA ALA A 232 -34.10 30.08 40.71
C ALA A 232 -32.76 29.35 40.43
N PRO A 233 -31.67 30.10 40.16
CA PRO A 233 -30.39 29.53 39.73
C PRO A 233 -29.81 28.50 40.73
N ASN A 234 -29.86 28.81 42.03
CA ASN A 234 -29.31 27.98 43.10
C ASN A 234 -30.41 27.26 43.91
N GLY A 235 -31.63 27.16 43.38
CA GLY A 235 -32.78 26.54 44.06
C GLY A 235 -33.56 27.48 44.99
N GLY A 236 -32.96 28.59 45.42
CA GLY A 236 -33.68 29.73 46.00
C GLY A 236 -33.96 30.80 44.93
N CYS A 237 -34.37 32.00 45.31
CA CYS A 237 -34.63 33.08 44.37
C CYS A 237 -33.33 33.73 43.83
N ASN A 238 -33.47 34.62 42.85
CA ASN A 238 -32.35 35.34 42.23
C ASN A 238 -31.78 36.52 43.05
N ILE A 239 -32.21 36.71 44.30
CA ILE A 239 -31.69 37.74 45.21
C ILE A 239 -30.35 37.28 45.80
N ALA A 240 -29.41 38.18 46.04
CA ALA A 240 -28.13 37.85 46.70
C ALA A 240 -28.35 37.24 48.09
N CYS A 241 -27.57 36.22 48.49
CA CYS A 241 -27.80 35.54 49.76
C CYS A 241 -27.51 36.43 50.98
N GLY A 242 -26.48 37.28 50.92
CA GLY A 242 -26.19 38.28 51.95
C GLY A 242 -25.73 37.76 53.32
N HIS A 243 -25.58 36.44 53.52
CA HIS A 243 -25.19 35.85 54.80
C HIS A 243 -23.68 35.96 55.05
N GLY A 244 -23.27 36.21 56.30
CA GLY A 244 -21.85 36.24 56.71
C GLY A 244 -21.29 34.83 56.87
N MET A 245 -20.22 34.51 56.14
CA MET A 245 -19.49 33.25 56.27
C MET A 245 -18.62 33.26 57.54
N PRO A 246 -18.20 32.09 58.06
CA PRO A 246 -17.35 32.00 59.27
C PRO A 246 -16.02 32.78 59.19
N CYS A 247 -15.53 33.06 58.00
CA CYS A 247 -14.33 33.88 57.78
C CYS A 247 -14.59 35.39 57.86
N GLY A 248 -15.83 35.84 58.11
CA GLY A 248 -16.23 37.25 58.17
C GLY A 248 -16.66 37.85 56.83
N HIS A 249 -16.43 37.16 55.70
CA HIS A 249 -16.83 37.61 54.37
C HIS A 249 -18.28 37.24 54.03
N ILE A 250 -18.93 38.02 53.17
CA ILE A 250 -20.32 37.77 52.73
C ILE A 250 -20.36 36.67 51.66
N CYS A 251 -21.36 35.79 51.74
CA CYS A 251 -21.61 34.75 50.76
C CYS A 251 -21.76 35.34 49.34
N PRO A 252 -20.97 34.87 48.35
CA PRO A 252 -21.00 35.41 46.99
C PRO A 252 -22.15 34.84 46.12
N LEU A 253 -22.92 33.88 46.62
CA LEU A 253 -23.98 33.20 45.86
C LEU A 253 -25.33 33.93 45.95
N GLN A 254 -26.20 33.74 44.95
CA GLN A 254 -27.63 34.05 45.08
C GLN A 254 -28.30 33.09 46.06
N CYS A 255 -29.43 33.50 46.62
CA CYS A 255 -30.21 32.79 47.62
C CYS A 255 -30.32 31.29 47.30
N HIS A 256 -29.87 30.48 48.26
CA HIS A 256 -29.81 29.03 48.12
C HIS A 256 -30.29 28.38 49.43
N PRO A 257 -31.14 27.34 49.37
CA PRO A 257 -31.74 26.72 50.57
C PRO A 257 -30.95 25.49 51.08
N ASP A 258 -29.94 25.04 50.35
CA ASP A 258 -29.16 23.83 50.58
C ASP A 258 -28.17 23.92 51.75
N ASP A 259 -27.59 25.10 52.02
CA ASP A 259 -26.62 25.32 53.10
C ASP A 259 -26.99 26.53 53.99
N LYS A 260 -27.91 26.31 54.93
CA LYS A 260 -28.35 27.34 55.89
C LYS A 260 -27.20 27.90 56.75
N GLY A 261 -26.13 27.14 56.96
CA GLY A 261 -25.00 27.51 57.82
C GLY A 261 -23.80 28.08 57.08
N HIS A 262 -23.84 28.16 55.74
CA HIS A 262 -22.74 28.63 54.90
C HIS A 262 -21.38 28.00 55.26
N ARG A 263 -21.40 26.71 55.63
CA ARG A 263 -20.20 25.94 55.98
C ARG A 263 -19.60 25.23 54.77
N LEU A 264 -20.43 24.94 53.77
CA LEU A 264 -20.04 24.25 52.54
C LEU A 264 -19.57 25.25 51.48
N VAL A 265 -20.09 26.48 51.51
CA VAL A 265 -19.68 27.56 50.60
C VAL A 265 -18.26 28.04 50.94
N LYS A 266 -17.36 28.01 49.96
CA LYS A 266 -15.98 28.49 50.12
C LYS A 266 -15.87 29.98 49.83
N CYS A 267 -15.08 30.67 50.65
CA CYS A 267 -14.75 32.07 50.43
C CYS A 267 -13.61 32.22 49.41
N PHE A 268 -13.85 33.01 48.35
CA PHE A 268 -12.88 33.28 47.29
C PHE A 268 -12.13 34.62 47.43
N GLN A 269 -12.41 35.39 48.49
CA GLN A 269 -11.69 36.63 48.79
C GLN A 269 -10.22 36.36 49.14
N PRO A 270 -9.30 37.32 48.92
CA PRO A 270 -7.90 37.18 49.33
C PRO A 270 -7.80 36.89 50.82
N CYS A 271 -6.79 36.11 51.20
CA CYS A 271 -6.58 35.73 52.59
C CYS A 271 -5.79 36.81 53.34
N ASP A 272 -6.45 37.56 54.22
CA ASP A 272 -5.78 38.59 55.04
C ASP A 272 -4.95 38.04 56.21
N ARG A 273 -4.88 36.70 56.36
CA ARG A 273 -4.08 36.05 57.41
C ARG A 273 -2.57 36.13 57.12
N LEU A 274 -1.79 36.48 58.13
CA LEU A 274 -0.32 36.44 58.10
C LEU A 274 0.21 35.06 58.49
N GLN A 275 1.34 34.68 57.90
CA GLN A 275 2.03 33.42 58.20
C GLN A 275 2.60 33.43 59.64
N PRO A 276 2.36 32.41 60.49
CA PRO A 276 2.63 32.47 61.94
C PRO A 276 4.10 32.73 62.31
N ILE A 277 5.04 32.24 61.50
CA ILE A 277 6.48 32.27 61.84
C ILE A 277 7.23 33.39 61.10
N CYS A 278 6.82 33.72 59.87
CA CYS A 278 7.53 34.68 59.03
C CYS A 278 6.75 35.97 58.79
N GLN A 279 5.52 36.07 59.31
CA GLN A 279 4.64 37.24 59.27
C GLN A 279 4.35 37.80 57.86
N HIS A 280 4.67 37.06 56.79
CA HIS A 280 4.31 37.43 55.43
C HIS A 280 2.82 37.20 55.15
N ALA A 281 2.24 38.03 54.28
CA ALA A 281 0.85 37.91 53.84
C ALA A 281 0.64 36.60 53.06
N CYS A 282 -0.51 35.95 53.28
CA CYS A 282 -0.86 34.74 52.55
C CYS A 282 -1.34 35.08 51.13
N PRO A 283 -0.72 34.54 50.06
CA PRO A 283 -1.16 34.80 48.70
C PRO A 283 -2.40 33.99 48.28
N LYS A 284 -2.95 33.15 49.18
CA LYS A 284 -4.07 32.26 48.85
C LYS A 284 -5.42 32.91 49.11
N GLN A 285 -6.49 32.23 48.69
CA GLN A 285 -7.86 32.62 49.01
C GLN A 285 -8.23 32.23 50.44
N CYS A 286 -9.14 32.99 51.05
CA CYS A 286 -9.54 32.87 52.44
C CYS A 286 -10.11 31.48 52.79
N GLY A 287 -10.86 30.87 51.87
CA GLY A 287 -11.41 29.52 52.04
C GLY A 287 -10.37 28.38 51.97
N GLU A 288 -9.11 28.68 51.68
CA GLU A 288 -8.02 27.71 51.62
C GLU A 288 -7.14 27.74 52.87
N LEU A 289 -6.47 26.62 53.18
CA LEU A 289 -5.45 26.59 54.22
C LEU A 289 -4.18 27.31 53.73
N CYS A 290 -3.72 28.31 54.50
CA CYS A 290 -2.63 29.21 54.13
C CYS A 290 -1.33 28.48 53.73
N GLY A 291 -1.05 27.30 54.29
CA GLY A 291 0.09 26.46 53.92
C GLY A 291 1.44 27.16 54.09
N ASP A 292 2.47 26.68 53.40
CA ASP A 292 3.84 27.20 53.48
C ASP A 292 4.01 28.58 52.85
N CYS A 293 4.93 29.38 53.39
CA CYS A 293 5.22 30.72 52.89
C CYS A 293 5.98 30.71 51.55
N MET A 294 5.41 31.37 50.54
CA MET A 294 5.89 31.40 49.16
C MET A 294 6.73 32.63 48.80
N GLU A 295 6.89 33.58 49.73
CA GLU A 295 7.72 34.77 49.54
C GLU A 295 9.19 34.44 49.26
N PHE A 296 9.82 35.23 48.38
CA PHE A 296 11.22 35.06 48.02
C PHE A 296 12.14 35.72 49.04
N VAL A 297 13.19 35.01 49.46
CA VAL A 297 14.22 35.54 50.37
C VAL A 297 15.59 35.56 49.68
N GLY A 298 16.58 36.22 50.29
CA GLY A 298 17.92 36.39 49.72
C GLY A 298 18.66 35.07 49.41
N PRO A 299 19.76 35.14 48.63
CA PRO A 299 20.46 33.98 48.08
C PRO A 299 21.02 33.04 49.15
N MET A 300 21.04 31.73 48.86
CA MET A 300 21.61 30.70 49.75
C MET A 300 22.49 29.69 49.01
N VAL A 301 23.49 29.14 49.69
CA VAL A 301 24.40 28.11 49.14
C VAL A 301 23.86 26.71 49.45
N LEU A 302 23.75 25.85 48.44
CA LEU A 302 23.32 24.46 48.57
C LEU A 302 24.50 23.55 48.96
N THR A 303 24.22 22.36 49.50
CA THR A 303 25.23 21.36 49.91
C THR A 303 26.13 20.87 48.77
N CYS A 304 25.69 20.99 47.52
CA CYS A 304 26.48 20.69 46.31
C CYS A 304 27.40 21.84 45.85
N GLY A 305 27.50 22.94 46.60
CA GLY A 305 28.34 24.10 46.30
C GLY A 305 27.72 25.14 45.36
N HIS A 306 26.53 24.91 44.82
CA HIS A 306 25.84 25.84 43.92
C HIS A 306 24.95 26.85 44.67
N ILE A 307 24.83 28.07 44.14
CA ILE A 307 24.03 29.17 44.72
C ILE A 307 22.60 29.13 44.18
N LEU A 308 21.61 29.22 45.07
CA LEU A 308 20.21 29.44 44.73
C LEU A 308 19.86 30.91 45.00
N GLU A 309 19.64 31.70 43.95
CA GLU A 309 19.52 33.17 44.06
C GLU A 309 18.24 33.66 44.74
N LYS A 310 17.11 32.96 44.53
CA LYS A 310 15.79 33.34 45.05
C LYS A 310 15.05 32.13 45.65
N PRO A 311 15.49 31.58 46.78
CA PRO A 311 14.74 30.55 47.49
C PRO A 311 13.41 31.10 48.04
N ARG A 312 12.38 30.26 48.10
CA ARG A 312 11.15 30.56 48.85
C ARG A 312 11.43 30.47 50.36
N CYS A 313 10.76 31.30 51.16
CA CYS A 313 10.95 31.38 52.60
C CYS A 313 10.88 30.01 53.30
N HIS A 314 9.94 29.14 52.91
CA HIS A 314 9.83 27.79 53.45
C HIS A 314 11.04 26.88 53.12
N GLN A 315 11.73 27.12 51.99
CA GLN A 315 12.87 26.31 51.54
C GLN A 315 14.11 26.56 52.40
N LYS A 316 14.28 27.80 52.90
CA LYS A 316 15.37 28.15 53.82
C LYS A 316 15.32 27.37 55.14
N LYS A 317 14.13 26.91 55.56
CA LYS A 317 13.94 26.14 56.80
C LYS A 317 14.39 24.67 56.68
N ASN A 318 14.39 24.09 55.48
CA ASN A 318 14.83 22.70 55.23
C ASN A 318 15.81 22.60 54.05
N PRO A 319 17.09 22.99 54.23
CA PRO A 319 18.09 23.01 53.16
C PRO A 319 18.36 21.65 52.51
N SER A 320 18.19 20.56 53.26
CA SER A 320 18.43 19.17 52.82
C SER A 320 17.42 18.65 51.79
N THR A 321 16.27 19.32 51.62
CA THR A 321 15.23 18.93 50.66
C THR A 321 15.41 19.58 49.28
N ILE A 322 16.36 20.52 49.16
CA ILE A 322 16.53 21.31 47.94
C ILE A 322 17.43 20.58 46.96
N VAL A 323 16.83 20.09 45.87
CA VAL A 323 17.55 19.48 44.75
C VAL A 323 18.20 20.56 43.87
N CYS A 324 19.51 20.44 43.64
CA CYS A 324 20.22 21.38 42.78
C CYS A 324 19.90 21.13 41.29
N ARG A 325 19.27 22.12 40.64
CA ARG A 325 18.85 22.04 39.22
C ARG A 325 19.90 22.55 38.22
N VAL A 326 21.08 22.93 38.69
CA VAL A 326 22.19 23.34 37.81
C VAL A 326 22.52 22.18 36.86
N LYS A 327 22.58 22.49 35.57
CA LYS A 327 22.94 21.53 34.53
C LYS A 327 24.44 21.29 34.58
N VAL A 328 24.84 20.05 34.80
CA VAL A 328 26.24 19.60 34.81
C VAL A 328 26.42 18.52 33.75
N THR A 329 27.57 18.51 33.08
CA THR A 329 27.95 17.43 32.16
C THR A 329 28.63 16.34 32.96
N ARG A 330 28.10 15.11 32.92
CA ARG A 330 28.71 13.94 33.57
C ARG A 330 28.89 12.80 32.57
N LYS A 331 29.99 12.05 32.72
CA LYS A 331 30.22 10.77 32.03
C LYS A 331 29.30 9.71 32.62
N LEU A 332 28.60 8.96 31.78
CA LEU A 332 27.76 7.85 32.22
C LEU A 332 28.65 6.66 32.60
N PRO A 333 28.42 5.97 33.73
CA PRO A 333 29.24 4.82 34.10
C PRO A 333 28.93 3.56 33.27
N THR A 334 27.78 3.56 32.57
CA THR A 334 27.31 2.45 31.75
C THR A 334 27.69 2.58 30.28
N CYS A 335 28.35 3.66 29.83
CA CYS A 335 28.88 3.82 28.47
C CYS A 335 29.92 4.94 28.39
N GLU A 336 30.63 5.06 27.28
CA GLU A 336 31.62 6.15 27.06
C GLU A 336 30.99 7.54 26.79
N HIS A 337 29.67 7.64 26.82
CA HIS A 337 28.95 8.86 26.47
C HIS A 337 28.79 9.85 27.64
N GLU A 338 28.91 11.13 27.32
CA GLU A 338 28.57 12.23 28.23
C GLU A 338 27.15 12.72 28.00
N GLN A 339 26.45 13.04 29.10
CA GLN A 339 25.11 13.60 29.08
C GLN A 339 25.01 14.81 30.01
N VAL A 340 24.33 15.85 29.54
CA VAL A 340 23.96 17.00 30.35
C VAL A 340 22.77 16.60 31.22
N MET A 341 22.95 16.66 32.54
CA MET A 341 21.93 16.28 33.51
C MET A 341 21.91 17.25 34.68
N GLN A 342 20.83 17.25 35.47
CA GLN A 342 20.76 18.11 36.65
C GLN A 342 21.67 17.53 37.74
N CYS A 343 22.34 18.40 38.51
CA CYS A 343 23.33 18.01 39.52
C CYS A 343 22.84 16.93 40.51
N TRP A 344 21.55 16.96 40.88
CA TRP A 344 20.92 15.97 41.77
C TRP A 344 20.67 14.59 41.13
N GLN A 345 20.69 14.49 39.79
CA GLN A 345 20.40 13.25 39.09
C GLN A 345 21.60 12.29 39.17
N ASN A 346 21.31 11.02 39.47
CA ASN A 346 22.35 9.99 39.57
C ASN A 346 22.75 9.49 38.17
N PRO A 347 24.04 9.60 37.76
CA PRO A 347 24.53 9.11 36.48
C PRO A 347 24.29 7.62 36.24
N THR A 348 24.21 6.78 37.28
CA THR A 348 24.03 5.33 37.14
C THR A 348 22.63 4.93 36.68
N LYS A 349 21.62 5.78 36.89
CA LYS A 349 20.22 5.53 36.50
C LYS A 349 19.83 6.21 35.19
N ALA A 350 20.76 6.93 34.54
CA ALA A 350 20.48 7.65 33.31
C ALA A 350 20.56 6.73 32.10
N ILE A 351 19.53 6.79 31.25
CA ILE A 351 19.43 6.03 30.01
C ILE A 351 20.13 6.81 28.91
N CYS A 352 21.17 6.22 28.31
CA CYS A 352 21.90 6.84 27.21
C CYS A 352 21.09 6.81 25.91
N LYS A 353 20.75 7.99 25.39
CA LYS A 353 20.06 8.21 24.10
C LYS A 353 21.00 8.67 22.97
N LYS A 354 22.32 8.66 23.18
CA LYS A 354 23.26 8.92 22.09
C LYS A 354 23.27 7.73 21.14
N SER A 355 23.40 7.99 19.83
CA SER A 355 23.52 6.96 18.81
C SER A 355 24.71 6.07 19.08
N CYS A 356 24.55 4.75 18.94
CA CYS A 356 25.58 3.78 19.23
C CYS A 356 26.84 3.96 18.36
N ALA A 357 26.67 4.32 17.08
CA ALA A 357 27.73 4.59 16.10
C ALA A 357 28.73 3.44 15.83
N SER A 358 28.56 2.27 16.45
CA SER A 358 29.36 1.07 16.18
C SER A 358 29.21 0.61 14.73
N ILE A 359 30.30 0.15 14.13
CA ILE A 359 30.32 -0.37 12.76
C ILE A 359 29.68 -1.76 12.76
N LEU A 360 28.56 -1.91 12.05
CA LEU A 360 27.87 -3.18 11.87
C LEU A 360 28.63 -4.09 10.89
N PRO A 361 28.39 -5.41 10.90
CA PRO A 361 28.96 -6.32 9.90
C PRO A 361 28.68 -5.93 8.44
N CYS A 362 27.59 -5.18 8.20
CA CYS A 362 27.25 -4.64 6.89
C CYS A 362 28.03 -3.36 6.51
N GLY A 363 28.93 -2.87 7.36
CA GLY A 363 29.75 -1.66 7.14
C GLY A 363 29.06 -0.34 7.48
N HIS A 364 27.78 -0.35 7.85
CA HIS A 364 27.05 0.86 8.27
C HIS A 364 27.21 1.13 9.77
N ASN A 365 27.15 2.41 10.15
CA ASN A 365 27.11 2.80 11.57
C ASN A 365 25.72 2.53 12.16
N CYS A 366 25.70 1.97 13.38
CA CYS A 366 24.47 1.75 14.12
C CYS A 366 23.81 3.08 14.51
N THR A 367 22.56 3.28 14.07
CA THR A 367 21.75 4.47 14.34
C THR A 367 20.88 4.36 15.59
N LYS A 368 20.84 3.19 16.24
CA LYS A 368 20.04 2.95 17.45
C LYS A 368 20.63 3.62 18.68
N ASP A 369 19.77 3.88 19.67
CA ASP A 369 20.19 4.42 20.96
C ASP A 369 21.14 3.45 21.67
N CYS A 370 22.22 3.98 22.25
CA CYS A 370 23.24 3.20 22.95
C CYS A 370 22.64 2.26 24.01
N SER A 371 21.61 2.72 24.73
CA SER A 371 20.93 1.92 25.75
C SER A 371 20.16 0.71 25.21
N ASP A 372 19.66 0.76 23.98
CA ASP A 372 18.95 -0.37 23.36
C ASP A 372 19.93 -1.45 22.91
N CYS A 373 21.08 -1.07 22.35
CA CYS A 373 22.15 -2.02 22.02
C CYS A 373 22.72 -2.71 23.27
N GLN A 374 22.83 -1.99 24.39
CA GLN A 374 23.25 -2.57 25.67
C GLN A 374 22.24 -3.60 26.18
N ARG A 375 20.94 -3.28 26.13
CA ARG A 375 19.88 -4.20 26.56
C ARG A 375 19.85 -5.47 25.70
N ALA A 376 19.97 -5.32 24.38
CA ALA A 376 20.02 -6.45 23.44
C ALA A 376 21.25 -7.35 23.70
N SER A 377 22.41 -6.74 23.96
CA SER A 377 23.65 -7.47 24.27
C SER A 377 23.54 -8.25 25.58
N LEU A 378 23.01 -7.62 26.64
CA LEU A 378 22.78 -8.26 27.95
C LEU A 378 21.80 -9.43 27.87
N ALA A 379 20.77 -9.35 27.02
CA ALA A 379 19.78 -10.41 26.85
C ALA A 379 20.36 -11.70 26.26
N LYS A 380 21.51 -11.63 25.56
CA LYS A 380 22.17 -12.78 24.92
C LYS A 380 23.36 -13.32 25.71
N MET A 381 23.70 -12.76 26.87
CA MET A 381 24.82 -13.27 27.68
C MET A 381 24.38 -14.52 28.49
N PRO A 382 25.22 -15.57 28.58
CA PRO A 382 24.99 -16.67 29.50
C PRO A 382 25.03 -16.15 30.95
N LYS A 383 24.14 -16.66 31.81
CA LYS A 383 24.06 -16.29 33.24
C LYS A 383 25.25 -16.89 34.00
N THR A 384 26.46 -16.39 33.81
CA THR A 384 27.61 -16.67 34.68
C THR A 384 27.87 -15.49 35.61
N ASN A 385 28.28 -15.81 36.83
CA ASN A 385 28.26 -14.93 38.00
C ASN A 385 29.49 -14.00 38.09
N GLU A 386 30.04 -13.56 36.96
CA GLU A 386 31.17 -12.63 36.94
C GLU A 386 30.73 -11.24 36.46
N GLN A 387 31.03 -10.23 37.29
CA GLN A 387 30.79 -8.82 37.01
C GLN A 387 31.68 -8.38 35.84
N VAL A 388 31.14 -8.42 34.62
CA VAL A 388 31.79 -7.84 33.45
C VAL A 388 31.77 -6.31 33.61
N LYS A 389 32.95 -5.74 33.89
CA LYS A 389 33.21 -4.30 34.02
C LYS A 389 33.21 -3.54 32.69
N GLU A 390 33.14 -4.24 31.56
CA GLU A 390 33.15 -3.63 30.23
C GLU A 390 31.76 -3.64 29.59
N VAL A 391 31.38 -2.48 29.04
CA VAL A 391 30.10 -2.24 28.41
C VAL A 391 30.07 -2.92 27.05
N LEU A 392 29.66 -4.19 26.98
CA LEU A 392 29.52 -4.89 25.72
C LEU A 392 28.27 -4.42 24.96
N ARG A 393 28.49 -3.80 23.79
CA ARG A 393 27.47 -3.52 22.76
C ARG A 393 27.73 -4.46 21.58
N THR A 394 27.56 -5.76 21.78
CA THR A 394 27.86 -6.78 20.76
C THR A 394 26.66 -7.10 19.87
N ASP A 395 25.45 -6.80 20.32
CA ASP A 395 24.23 -6.98 19.53
C ASP A 395 23.57 -5.64 19.20
N HIS A 396 23.47 -5.36 17.90
CA HIS A 396 22.82 -4.18 17.36
C HIS A 396 21.54 -4.51 16.57
N GLY A 397 21.16 -5.79 16.48
CA GLY A 397 20.06 -6.27 15.65
C GLY A 397 20.24 -5.99 14.15
N GLN A 398 19.13 -5.98 13.41
CA GLN A 398 19.14 -5.67 11.98
C GLN A 398 19.43 -4.18 11.71
N CYS A 399 20.10 -3.92 10.59
CA CYS A 399 20.46 -2.57 10.14
C CYS A 399 19.25 -1.91 9.45
N ASP A 400 18.79 -0.79 10.00
CA ASP A 400 17.67 -0.01 9.45
C ASP A 400 18.13 1.08 8.46
N THR A 401 19.44 1.23 8.27
CA THR A 401 20.02 2.18 7.32
C THR A 401 19.67 1.76 5.89
N LYS A 402 19.37 2.73 5.02
CA LYS A 402 19.17 2.47 3.59
C LYS A 402 20.43 1.86 2.98
N CYS A 403 20.25 0.87 2.10
CA CYS A 403 21.35 0.15 1.47
C CYS A 403 22.26 1.08 0.64
N GLY A 404 21.69 1.96 -0.19
CA GLY A 404 22.44 2.98 -0.92
C GLY A 404 23.43 2.47 -1.98
N LYS A 405 23.54 1.15 -2.17
CA LYS A 405 24.34 0.51 -3.24
C LYS A 405 23.73 0.82 -4.60
N ASN A 406 24.57 1.08 -5.59
CA ASN A 406 24.10 1.31 -6.96
C ASN A 406 23.61 0.00 -7.57
N LEU A 407 22.33 0.00 -7.93
CA LEU A 407 21.71 -1.08 -8.69
C LEU A 407 22.27 -1.10 -10.11
N PHE A 408 22.04 -2.20 -10.83
CA PHE A 408 22.45 -2.32 -12.22
C PHE A 408 21.89 -1.20 -13.13
N CYS A 409 20.74 -0.64 -12.76
CA CYS A 409 20.14 0.49 -13.45
C CYS A 409 20.79 1.86 -13.15
N GLY A 410 21.77 1.91 -12.25
CA GLY A 410 22.42 3.14 -11.79
C GLY A 410 21.70 3.86 -10.64
N HIS A 411 20.44 3.52 -10.33
CA HIS A 411 19.77 4.06 -9.14
C HIS A 411 20.36 3.46 -7.86
N ALA A 412 20.43 4.27 -6.80
CA ALA A 412 20.75 3.78 -5.47
C ALA A 412 19.61 2.92 -4.90
N CYS A 413 19.95 1.78 -4.28
CA CYS A 413 19.01 0.91 -3.59
C CYS A 413 18.35 1.66 -2.42
N ASP A 414 17.01 1.74 -2.44
CA ASP A 414 16.22 2.44 -1.42
C ASP A 414 15.72 1.50 -0.30
N SER A 415 15.99 0.20 -0.41
CA SER A 415 15.63 -0.81 0.59
C SER A 415 16.50 -0.71 1.84
N ARG A 416 16.00 -1.26 2.97
CA ARG A 416 16.79 -1.43 4.19
C ARG A 416 18.03 -2.28 3.92
N CYS A 417 19.11 -2.07 4.66
CA CYS A 417 20.35 -2.81 4.46
C CYS A 417 20.11 -4.34 4.56
N HIS A 418 20.51 -5.05 3.51
CA HIS A 418 20.26 -6.48 3.35
C HIS A 418 21.59 -7.17 2.96
N PRO A 419 22.52 -7.41 3.91
CA PRO A 419 23.90 -7.80 3.59
C PRO A 419 24.02 -9.16 2.90
N GLU A 420 23.14 -10.12 3.22
CA GLU A 420 23.16 -11.50 2.71
C GLU A 420 22.25 -11.74 1.50
N SER A 421 21.44 -10.76 1.09
CA SER A 421 20.56 -10.88 -0.07
C SER A 421 20.87 -9.84 -1.14
N GLU A 422 20.64 -10.21 -2.39
CA GLU A 422 20.77 -9.29 -3.52
C GLU A 422 19.82 -8.11 -3.40
N CYS A 423 20.20 -6.98 -4.00
CA CYS A 423 19.34 -5.80 -3.98
C CYS A 423 18.06 -6.07 -4.79
N THR A 424 16.92 -5.67 -4.22
CA THR A 424 15.63 -5.76 -4.91
C THR A 424 15.61 -4.89 -6.17
N PRO A 425 14.81 -5.27 -7.19
CA PRO A 425 14.65 -4.47 -8.41
C PRO A 425 14.20 -3.03 -8.13
N CYS A 426 14.64 -2.11 -8.99
CA CYS A 426 14.35 -0.69 -8.80
C CYS A 426 12.94 -0.31 -9.23
N LYS A 427 12.14 0.24 -8.31
CA LYS A 427 10.77 0.72 -8.58
C LYS A 427 10.64 2.22 -8.88
N ARG A 428 11.76 2.96 -8.96
CA ARG A 428 11.75 4.38 -9.35
C ARG A 428 11.39 4.54 -10.83
N ASP A 429 11.03 5.74 -11.24
CA ASP A 429 10.82 6.06 -12.66
C ASP A 429 12.12 5.87 -13.47
N CYS A 430 12.01 5.34 -14.68
CA CYS A 430 13.16 5.15 -15.55
C CYS A 430 13.70 6.50 -16.06
N GLU A 431 14.93 6.85 -15.69
CA GLU A 431 15.59 8.11 -16.08
C GLU A 431 16.15 8.12 -17.52
N VAL A 432 15.99 7.01 -18.26
CA VAL A 432 16.49 6.93 -19.63
C VAL A 432 15.73 7.90 -20.53
N ALA A 433 16.46 8.88 -21.05
CA ALA A 433 15.95 9.90 -21.94
C ALA A 433 16.95 10.15 -23.07
N CYS A 434 16.43 10.51 -24.23
CA CYS A 434 17.19 11.08 -25.33
C CYS A 434 16.46 12.32 -25.86
N ALA A 435 17.07 13.04 -26.79
CA ALA A 435 16.47 14.21 -27.43
C ALA A 435 15.11 13.92 -28.10
N HIS A 436 14.80 12.67 -28.43
CA HIS A 436 13.56 12.27 -29.08
C HIS A 436 12.46 11.86 -28.09
N LYS A 437 12.81 11.16 -27.00
CA LYS A 437 11.83 10.62 -26.05
C LYS A 437 12.42 10.41 -24.66
N LYS A 438 11.57 10.54 -23.63
CA LYS A 438 11.84 10.18 -22.23
C LYS A 438 10.99 8.98 -21.84
N CYS A 439 11.58 7.98 -21.19
CA CYS A 439 10.86 6.83 -20.67
C CYS A 439 9.91 7.24 -19.54
N LYS A 440 8.68 6.71 -19.55
CA LYS A 440 7.67 6.92 -18.50
C LYS A 440 7.34 5.65 -17.70
N LEU A 441 8.02 4.54 -18.02
CA LEU A 441 7.83 3.27 -17.33
C LEU A 441 8.67 3.21 -16.03
N PRO A 442 8.25 2.42 -15.03
CA PRO A 442 9.09 2.07 -13.88
C PRO A 442 10.41 1.44 -14.32
N CYS A 443 11.45 1.62 -13.51
CA CYS A 443 12.80 1.21 -13.86
C CYS A 443 12.95 -0.31 -13.93
N ASP A 444 12.23 -1.09 -13.15
CA ASP A 444 12.23 -2.56 -13.21
C ASP A 444 11.58 -3.12 -14.48
N THR A 445 10.82 -2.31 -15.20
CA THR A 445 10.14 -2.70 -16.44
C THR A 445 11.07 -2.51 -17.64
N ALA A 446 11.08 -3.49 -18.56
CA ALA A 446 11.86 -3.41 -19.79
C ALA A 446 11.37 -2.22 -20.67
N CYS A 447 12.27 -1.29 -20.98
CA CYS A 447 11.96 -0.12 -21.82
C CYS A 447 12.57 -0.24 -23.23
N ALA A 448 11.80 0.16 -24.24
CA ALA A 448 12.26 0.11 -25.63
C ALA A 448 13.30 1.20 -25.92
N ALA A 449 14.38 0.82 -26.61
CA ALA A 449 15.38 1.75 -27.10
C ALA A 449 14.81 2.72 -28.16
N CYS A 450 15.57 3.77 -28.47
CA CYS A 450 15.17 4.75 -29.48
C CYS A 450 15.71 4.37 -30.86
N SER A 451 14.83 4.22 -31.85
CA SER A 451 15.21 3.86 -33.23
C SER A 451 15.45 5.08 -34.15
N GLU A 452 15.13 6.29 -33.68
CA GLU A 452 15.41 7.55 -34.38
C GLU A 452 16.91 7.77 -34.60
N ARG A 453 17.29 8.57 -35.60
CA ARG A 453 18.70 8.88 -35.87
C ARG A 453 19.33 9.64 -34.69
N CYS A 454 20.55 9.28 -34.29
CA CYS A 454 21.25 9.99 -33.23
C CYS A 454 21.52 11.47 -33.61
N VAL A 455 21.29 12.40 -32.68
CA VAL A 455 21.53 13.85 -32.89
C VAL A 455 22.99 14.26 -32.71
N TRP A 456 23.85 13.36 -32.21
CA TRP A 456 25.25 13.70 -31.91
C TRP A 456 26.04 13.96 -33.20
N GLY A 457 26.52 15.18 -33.35
CA GLY A 457 27.36 15.58 -34.47
C GLY A 457 28.12 16.86 -34.19
N CYS A 458 29.24 17.06 -34.89
CA CYS A 458 29.95 18.33 -34.92
C CYS A 458 30.65 18.53 -36.28
N PRO A 459 31.04 19.77 -36.63
CA PRO A 459 31.75 20.05 -37.87
C PRO A 459 33.07 19.28 -38.00
N HIS A 460 33.74 18.97 -36.88
CA HIS A 460 35.05 18.32 -36.86
C HIS A 460 35.00 16.79 -37.11
N GLN A 461 33.96 16.10 -36.66
CA GLN A 461 33.87 14.63 -36.63
C GLN A 461 32.64 14.08 -37.39
N GLY A 462 31.86 14.96 -38.03
CA GLY A 462 30.62 14.61 -38.72
C GLY A 462 29.46 14.24 -37.78
N GLN A 463 28.45 13.57 -38.33
CA GLN A 463 27.23 13.16 -37.62
C GLN A 463 27.17 11.65 -37.40
N CYS A 464 26.68 11.24 -36.23
CA CYS A 464 26.43 9.84 -35.89
C CYS A 464 25.36 9.22 -36.82
N ASN A 465 25.60 8.01 -37.34
CA ASN A 465 24.66 7.32 -38.23
C ASN A 465 23.82 6.25 -37.51
N MET A 466 24.15 5.96 -36.25
CA MET A 466 23.45 4.95 -35.47
C MET A 466 22.06 5.39 -35.03
N PRO A 467 21.13 4.43 -34.83
CA PRO A 467 19.95 4.66 -34.03
C PRO A 467 20.32 5.21 -32.66
N CYS A 468 19.53 6.13 -32.13
CA CYS A 468 19.81 6.89 -30.93
C CYS A 468 20.00 5.99 -29.70
N GLY A 469 19.32 4.83 -29.64
CA GLY A 469 19.43 3.87 -28.55
C GLY A 469 20.61 2.90 -28.60
N VAL A 470 21.47 2.97 -29.62
CA VAL A 470 22.62 2.08 -29.84
C VAL A 470 23.93 2.86 -29.65
N PRO A 471 25.02 2.22 -29.16
CA PRO A 471 26.35 2.83 -29.06
C PRO A 471 26.74 3.61 -30.32
N CYS A 472 27.23 4.84 -30.12
CA CYS A 472 27.57 5.73 -31.22
C CYS A 472 28.76 5.22 -32.05
N ASP A 473 28.73 5.50 -33.35
CA ASP A 473 29.69 5.06 -34.39
C ASP A 473 30.72 6.11 -34.81
N ARG A 474 30.82 7.24 -34.10
CA ARG A 474 31.80 8.30 -34.36
C ARG A 474 32.82 8.46 -33.23
N LEU A 475 33.93 9.12 -33.54
CA LEU A 475 34.98 9.44 -32.57
C LEU A 475 34.58 10.66 -31.71
N PRO A 476 35.03 10.71 -30.43
CA PRO A 476 34.90 11.88 -29.58
C PRO A 476 35.61 13.09 -30.18
N CYS A 477 35.11 14.30 -29.91
CA CYS A 477 35.80 15.54 -30.24
C CYS A 477 36.33 16.13 -28.94
N ASN A 478 37.55 16.67 -28.95
CA ASN A 478 38.16 17.34 -27.79
C ASN A 478 38.17 18.87 -27.95
N ASN A 479 37.76 19.41 -29.10
CA ASN A 479 37.75 20.85 -29.34
C ASN A 479 36.68 21.55 -28.50
N ARG A 480 37.03 22.69 -27.88
CA ARG A 480 36.08 23.54 -27.15
C ARG A 480 35.02 24.13 -28.09
N CYS A 481 33.77 24.16 -27.62
CA CYS A 481 32.66 24.69 -28.39
C CYS A 481 32.85 26.20 -28.70
N GLU A 482 32.58 26.59 -29.95
CA GLU A 482 32.71 27.99 -30.41
C GLU A 482 31.40 28.77 -30.32
N LYS A 483 30.28 28.11 -29.98
CA LYS A 483 28.98 28.77 -29.88
C LYS A 483 28.98 29.73 -28.68
N PRO A 484 28.48 30.97 -28.84
CA PRO A 484 28.27 31.87 -27.72
C PRO A 484 27.09 31.42 -26.87
N LEU A 485 27.21 31.57 -25.55
CA LEU A 485 26.11 31.43 -24.59
C LEU A 485 25.16 32.65 -24.71
N PRO A 486 23.96 32.62 -24.08
CA PRO A 486 23.06 33.78 -24.05
C PRO A 486 23.69 35.08 -23.49
N CYS A 487 24.76 34.96 -22.69
CA CYS A 487 25.54 36.11 -22.19
C CYS A 487 26.55 36.68 -23.21
N GLY A 488 26.72 36.08 -24.39
CA GLY A 488 27.69 36.48 -25.41
C GLY A 488 29.07 35.82 -25.27
N HIS A 489 29.42 35.25 -24.12
CA HIS A 489 30.71 34.59 -23.89
C HIS A 489 30.78 33.17 -24.49
N ARG A 490 32.00 32.69 -24.74
CA ARG A 490 32.25 31.37 -25.35
C ARG A 490 31.80 30.23 -24.43
N CYS A 491 31.14 29.23 -25.00
CA CYS A 491 30.72 28.02 -24.29
C CYS A 491 31.91 27.33 -23.56
N PRO A 492 31.82 27.02 -22.25
CA PRO A 492 32.88 26.35 -21.49
C PRO A 492 32.94 24.82 -21.72
N SER A 493 32.08 24.29 -22.61
CA SER A 493 31.96 22.85 -22.89
C SER A 493 32.56 22.45 -24.23
N VAL A 494 32.55 21.15 -24.50
CA VAL A 494 33.15 20.51 -25.67
C VAL A 494 32.22 20.61 -26.90
N CYS A 495 32.81 20.66 -28.10
CA CYS A 495 32.06 20.72 -29.35
C CYS A 495 31.26 19.44 -29.61
N GLY A 496 29.99 19.61 -30.02
CA GLY A 496 29.05 18.50 -30.26
C GLY A 496 28.21 18.11 -29.05
N GLU A 497 28.42 18.75 -27.90
CA GLU A 497 27.54 18.64 -26.72
C GLU A 497 26.45 19.73 -26.71
N THR A 498 25.45 19.54 -25.85
CA THR A 498 24.46 20.59 -25.58
C THR A 498 25.11 21.68 -24.74
N CYS A 499 25.07 22.93 -25.22
CA CYS A 499 25.69 24.05 -24.50
C CYS A 499 25.05 24.22 -23.11
N PRO A 500 25.84 24.40 -22.05
CA PRO A 500 25.32 24.53 -20.70
C PRO A 500 24.60 25.86 -20.48
N PRO A 501 23.74 25.98 -19.46
CA PRO A 501 23.11 27.25 -19.10
C PRO A 501 24.13 28.34 -18.73
N GLN A 502 23.71 29.61 -18.86
CA GLN A 502 24.56 30.80 -18.62
C GLN A 502 25.29 30.81 -17.27
N LYS A 503 24.71 30.19 -16.22
CA LYS A 503 25.34 30.12 -14.89
C LYS A 503 26.71 29.44 -14.89
N PHE A 504 26.99 28.51 -15.82
CA PHE A 504 28.30 27.86 -15.91
C PHE A 504 29.35 28.69 -16.67
N CYS A 505 29.01 29.93 -17.05
CA CYS A 505 29.95 30.81 -17.73
C CYS A 505 31.05 31.29 -16.77
N VAL A 506 32.30 30.93 -17.07
CA VAL A 506 33.50 31.30 -16.31
C VAL A 506 33.81 32.81 -16.34
N GLU A 507 33.26 33.54 -17.32
CA GLU A 507 33.42 34.99 -17.44
C GLU A 507 32.35 35.75 -16.63
N CYS A 508 31.12 35.24 -16.58
CA CYS A 508 30.04 35.83 -15.76
C CYS A 508 30.19 35.54 -14.26
N LYS A 509 30.96 34.51 -13.88
CA LYS A 509 31.33 34.16 -12.50
C LYS A 509 30.15 34.12 -11.52
N ASP A 510 29.18 33.27 -11.80
CA ASP A 510 28.08 33.01 -10.85
C ASP A 510 28.63 32.40 -9.54
N PRO A 511 28.34 32.97 -8.36
CA PRO A 511 29.00 32.58 -7.10
C PRO A 511 28.79 31.13 -6.69
N GLU A 512 27.60 30.57 -6.94
CA GLU A 512 27.23 29.22 -6.52
C GLU A 512 27.90 28.16 -7.40
N THR A 513 27.96 28.42 -8.71
CA THR A 513 28.58 27.50 -9.67
C THR A 513 30.10 27.56 -9.66
N MET A 514 30.72 28.71 -9.38
CA MET A 514 32.19 28.82 -9.31
C MET A 514 32.77 28.03 -8.12
N ALA A 515 32.01 27.89 -7.02
CA ALA A 515 32.39 27.08 -5.87
C ALA A 515 32.17 25.57 -6.07
N MET A 516 31.50 25.17 -7.16
CA MET A 516 31.24 23.76 -7.46
C MET A 516 32.55 23.03 -7.76
N GLN A 517 32.79 21.92 -7.08
CA GLN A 517 33.91 21.03 -7.39
C GLN A 517 33.65 20.31 -8.71
N VAL A 518 34.49 20.55 -9.71
CA VAL A 518 34.33 20.01 -11.07
C VAL A 518 35.42 19.02 -11.45
N ASP A 519 36.60 19.11 -10.83
CA ASP A 519 37.69 18.16 -11.01
C ASP A 519 37.77 17.26 -9.77
N MET A 520 37.53 15.95 -9.97
CA MET A 520 37.56 14.97 -8.88
C MET A 520 38.96 14.36 -8.68
N VAL A 521 39.87 14.58 -9.63
CA VAL A 521 41.27 14.13 -9.56
C VAL A 521 42.08 15.12 -8.74
N MET A 522 42.00 16.41 -9.08
CA MET A 522 42.72 17.49 -8.39
C MET A 522 41.90 18.14 -7.27
N MET A 523 40.64 17.74 -7.09
CA MET A 523 39.72 18.31 -6.11
C MET A 523 39.45 19.82 -6.31
N ALA A 524 39.60 20.33 -7.53
CA ALA A 524 39.49 21.75 -7.87
C ALA A 524 38.04 22.21 -8.16
N SER A 525 37.76 23.47 -7.85
CA SER A 525 36.49 24.14 -8.15
C SER A 525 36.46 24.73 -9.56
N LEU A 526 35.26 25.01 -10.10
CA LEU A 526 35.10 25.62 -11.42
C LEU A 526 35.82 26.98 -11.54
N GLY A 527 35.92 27.75 -10.45
CA GLY A 527 36.64 29.01 -10.44
C GLY A 527 38.16 28.86 -10.53
N GLU A 528 38.70 27.68 -10.22
CA GLU A 528 40.13 27.36 -10.23
C GLU A 528 40.55 26.58 -11.49
N THR A 529 39.59 25.99 -12.21
CA THR A 529 39.84 25.21 -13.44
C THR A 529 39.87 26.09 -14.69
N ASP A 530 40.92 25.95 -15.52
CA ASP A 530 40.93 26.54 -16.86
C ASP A 530 40.14 25.67 -17.86
N VAL A 531 38.96 26.15 -18.24
CA VAL A 531 38.08 25.47 -19.20
C VAL A 531 38.58 25.49 -20.64
N ASN A 532 39.68 26.21 -20.94
CA ASN A 532 40.34 26.15 -22.23
C ASN A 532 41.24 24.92 -22.35
N ASP A 533 41.87 24.52 -21.25
CA ASP A 533 42.72 23.33 -21.16
C ASP A 533 41.87 22.08 -20.91
N ASP A 534 40.95 22.13 -19.94
CA ASP A 534 40.06 21.03 -19.60
C ASP A 534 38.58 21.47 -19.56
N PRO A 535 37.87 21.37 -20.70
CA PRO A 535 36.48 21.81 -20.79
C PRO A 535 35.55 21.00 -19.87
N ILE A 536 34.46 21.62 -19.43
CA ILE A 536 33.48 20.97 -18.55
C ILE A 536 32.30 20.37 -19.31
N LEU A 537 31.72 19.30 -18.75
CA LEU A 537 30.45 18.74 -19.19
C LEU A 537 29.44 18.78 -18.04
N VAL A 538 28.25 19.32 -18.32
CA VAL A 538 27.17 19.44 -17.33
C VAL A 538 26.29 18.19 -17.40
N LEU A 539 26.18 17.50 -16.26
CA LEU A 539 25.37 16.32 -16.07
C LEU A 539 23.89 16.69 -15.94
N SER A 540 22.99 15.73 -16.21
CA SER A 540 21.54 15.91 -16.05
C SER A 540 21.11 16.18 -14.60
N CYS A 541 21.96 15.85 -13.61
CA CYS A 541 21.74 16.17 -12.20
C CYS A 541 22.12 17.60 -11.82
N GLY A 542 22.66 18.40 -12.75
CA GLY A 542 23.05 19.79 -12.53
C GLY A 542 24.49 19.99 -12.05
N HIS A 543 25.24 18.91 -11.77
CA HIS A 543 26.67 18.99 -11.49
C HIS A 543 27.48 19.07 -12.79
N ALA A 544 28.60 19.80 -12.79
CA ALA A 544 29.57 19.81 -13.88
C ALA A 544 30.81 19.00 -13.49
N LEU A 545 31.40 18.30 -14.46
CA LEU A 545 32.68 17.62 -14.28
C LEU A 545 33.62 17.97 -15.44
N THR A 546 34.92 17.99 -15.19
CA THR A 546 35.93 18.15 -16.24
C THR A 546 35.95 16.97 -17.21
N MET A 547 36.41 17.21 -18.43
CA MET A 547 36.51 16.17 -19.46
C MET A 547 37.49 15.07 -19.03
N THR A 548 38.61 15.42 -18.40
CA THR A 548 39.58 14.45 -17.89
C THR A 548 38.98 13.53 -16.82
N THR A 549 38.26 14.10 -15.85
CA THR A 549 37.55 13.35 -14.81
C THR A 549 36.57 12.36 -15.44
N LEU A 550 35.78 12.81 -16.42
CA LEU A 550 34.80 11.96 -17.09
C LEU A 550 35.44 10.90 -18.00
N ASP A 551 36.58 11.20 -18.64
CA ASP A 551 37.32 10.22 -19.47
C ASP A 551 37.83 9.05 -18.63
N GLY A 552 38.34 9.34 -17.43
CA GLY A 552 38.72 8.33 -16.45
C GLY A 552 37.52 7.52 -15.96
N MET A 553 36.45 8.20 -15.53
CA MET A 553 35.23 7.55 -15.03
C MET A 553 34.51 6.68 -16.07
N MET A 554 34.56 7.07 -17.34
CA MET A 554 33.90 6.37 -18.45
C MET A 554 34.78 5.29 -19.09
N GLU A 555 36.04 5.15 -18.63
CA GLU A 555 37.02 4.18 -19.10
C GLU A 555 37.16 4.23 -20.63
N MET A 556 37.39 5.42 -21.19
CA MET A 556 37.35 5.66 -22.64
C MET A 556 38.28 4.74 -23.45
N GLY A 557 39.40 4.31 -22.87
CA GLY A 557 40.33 3.36 -23.49
C GLY A 557 39.75 1.96 -23.76
N ASN A 558 38.65 1.57 -23.10
CA ASN A 558 37.96 0.30 -23.38
C ASN A 558 37.08 0.37 -24.65
N TYR A 559 36.84 1.56 -25.20
CA TYR A 559 35.89 1.80 -26.31
C TYR A 559 36.55 2.41 -27.54
N TYR A 560 37.72 3.02 -27.36
CA TYR A 560 38.45 3.72 -28.40
C TYR A 560 39.95 3.47 -28.27
N GLU A 561 40.61 3.39 -29.42
CA GLU A 561 42.07 3.37 -29.48
C GLU A 561 42.59 4.80 -29.26
N GLN A 562 43.52 4.95 -28.32
CA GLN A 562 44.06 6.22 -27.87
C GLN A 562 45.50 6.39 -28.33
N LYS A 563 45.84 7.59 -28.80
CA LYS A 563 47.20 8.01 -29.12
C LYS A 563 47.45 9.36 -28.46
N MET A 564 48.56 9.50 -27.74
CA MET A 564 48.97 10.81 -27.22
C MET A 564 49.51 11.66 -28.36
N ASP A 565 49.03 12.90 -28.43
CA ASP A 565 49.60 13.90 -29.32
C ASP A 565 50.91 14.43 -28.72
N PRO A 566 52.06 14.24 -29.39
CA PRO A 566 53.36 14.68 -28.88
C PRO A 566 53.50 16.21 -28.78
N THR A 567 52.57 16.99 -29.34
CA THR A 567 52.62 18.47 -29.33
C THR A 567 51.69 19.13 -28.32
N THR A 568 50.58 18.48 -27.96
CA THR A 568 49.55 19.07 -27.10
C THR A 568 49.30 18.28 -25.80
N ASP A 569 50.00 17.16 -25.60
CA ASP A 569 49.83 16.20 -24.50
C ASP A 569 48.38 15.67 -24.33
N ASN A 570 47.53 15.94 -25.34
CA ASN A 570 46.14 15.55 -25.35
C ASN A 570 45.96 14.13 -25.90
N THR A 571 45.01 13.40 -25.34
CA THR A 571 44.64 12.07 -25.83
C THR A 571 43.77 12.20 -27.07
N LEU A 572 44.31 11.80 -28.23
CA LEU A 572 43.57 11.69 -29.49
C LEU A 572 42.97 10.29 -29.63
N TYR A 573 41.73 10.24 -30.09
CA TYR A 573 41.01 8.99 -30.35
C TYR A 573 41.08 8.69 -31.85
N ILE A 574 41.72 7.57 -32.24
CA ILE A 574 42.05 7.27 -33.63
C ILE A 574 41.13 6.21 -34.26
N ALA A 575 40.66 5.26 -33.47
CA ALA A 575 39.77 4.20 -33.92
C ALA A 575 38.78 3.78 -32.84
N LYS A 576 37.72 3.09 -33.27
CA LYS A 576 36.70 2.50 -32.39
C LYS A 576 37.11 1.07 -32.06
N LEU A 577 37.05 0.68 -30.80
CA LEU A 577 37.23 -0.71 -30.39
C LEU A 577 35.90 -1.46 -30.41
N THR A 578 35.97 -2.78 -30.57
CA THR A 578 34.83 -3.67 -30.37
C THR A 578 34.31 -3.51 -28.95
N LEU A 579 32.99 -3.49 -28.77
CA LEU A 579 32.43 -3.34 -27.42
C LEU A 579 32.81 -4.54 -26.55
N PRO A 580 33.07 -4.34 -25.25
CA PRO A 580 33.68 -5.34 -24.39
C PRO A 580 32.84 -6.61 -24.12
N GLY A 581 31.64 -6.78 -24.71
CA GLY A 581 30.82 -8.01 -24.68
C GLY A 581 30.28 -8.43 -23.30
N ASN A 582 30.88 -7.95 -22.21
CA ASN A 582 30.55 -8.22 -20.83
C ASN A 582 29.45 -7.28 -20.31
N GLU A 583 28.84 -7.63 -19.17
CA GLU A 583 27.85 -6.76 -18.52
C GLU A 583 28.45 -5.40 -18.11
N VAL A 584 28.00 -4.32 -18.76
CA VAL A 584 28.47 -2.98 -18.47
C VAL A 584 27.49 -2.26 -17.51
N LYS A 585 28.00 -1.75 -16.39
CA LYS A 585 27.22 -1.00 -15.40
C LYS A 585 27.11 0.48 -15.77
N GLN A 586 26.02 1.12 -15.35
CA GLN A 586 25.83 2.56 -15.51
C GLN A 586 26.72 3.35 -14.54
N VAL A 587 27.51 4.28 -15.07
CA VAL A 587 28.34 5.20 -14.26
C VAL A 587 27.43 6.26 -13.63
N SER A 588 27.71 6.62 -12.39
CA SER A 588 26.92 7.58 -11.61
C SER A 588 27.77 8.80 -11.23
N CYS A 589 27.13 9.95 -11.08
CA CYS A 589 27.75 11.18 -10.62
C CYS A 589 28.39 10.96 -9.23
N PRO A 590 29.65 11.37 -9.00
CA PRO A 590 30.33 11.15 -7.73
C PRO A 590 29.72 12.00 -6.60
N SER A 591 29.20 13.19 -6.93
CA SER A 591 28.66 14.14 -5.94
C SER A 591 27.26 13.74 -5.44
N CYS A 592 26.39 13.24 -6.32
CA CYS A 592 24.98 12.95 -5.96
C CYS A 592 24.51 11.52 -6.26
N ARG A 593 25.35 10.67 -6.84
CA ARG A 593 25.03 9.29 -7.26
C ARG A 593 23.92 9.14 -8.31
N ASN A 594 23.46 10.23 -8.93
CA ASN A 594 22.53 10.13 -10.06
C ASN A 594 23.24 9.52 -11.30
N PRO A 595 22.59 8.63 -12.05
CA PRO A 595 23.19 7.98 -13.21
C PRO A 595 23.46 8.98 -14.35
N ILE A 596 24.64 8.85 -14.98
CA ILE A 596 25.05 9.73 -16.08
C ILE A 596 24.49 9.19 -17.40
N MET A 597 23.40 9.77 -17.91
CA MET A 597 22.63 9.19 -19.02
C MET A 597 22.63 9.98 -20.35
N GLN A 598 22.94 11.28 -20.32
CA GLN A 598 22.58 12.21 -21.42
C GLN A 598 23.78 12.87 -22.12
N LEU A 599 25.02 12.55 -21.73
CA LEU A 599 26.20 13.11 -22.40
C LEU A 599 26.39 12.46 -23.78
N LEU A 600 26.55 13.28 -24.82
CA LEU A 600 26.63 12.80 -26.20
C LEU A 600 28.02 12.25 -26.55
N ARG A 601 29.09 12.88 -26.05
CA ARG A 601 30.51 12.50 -26.21
C ARG A 601 30.76 11.07 -25.74
N TYR A 602 30.19 10.72 -24.60
CA TYR A 602 30.27 9.38 -24.00
C TYR A 602 29.15 8.45 -24.49
N GLY A 603 28.45 8.82 -25.57
CA GLY A 603 27.27 8.10 -26.06
C GLY A 603 27.56 6.64 -26.42
N ARG A 604 28.78 6.28 -26.83
CA ARG A 604 29.18 4.88 -27.06
C ARG A 604 29.12 4.06 -25.76
N ARG A 605 29.84 4.50 -24.71
CA ARG A 605 29.88 3.88 -23.37
C ARG A 605 28.54 3.91 -22.64
N ILE A 606 27.84 5.05 -22.66
CA ILE A 606 26.59 5.25 -21.93
C ILE A 606 25.49 4.38 -22.54
N LYS A 607 25.37 4.36 -23.87
CA LYS A 607 24.33 3.57 -24.53
C LYS A 607 24.61 2.07 -24.45
N ASP A 608 25.87 1.66 -24.39
CA ASP A 608 26.24 0.26 -24.14
C ASP A 608 25.73 -0.19 -22.77
N ALA A 609 26.03 0.56 -21.71
CA ALA A 609 25.45 0.28 -20.38
C ALA A 609 23.93 0.33 -20.35
N GLN A 610 23.29 1.28 -21.05
CA GLN A 610 21.82 1.32 -21.15
C GLN A 610 21.26 0.09 -21.88
N LEU A 611 21.99 -0.44 -22.86
CA LEU A 611 21.61 -1.64 -23.60
C LEU A 611 21.77 -2.90 -22.75
N SER A 612 22.92 -3.05 -22.05
CA SER A 612 23.12 -4.10 -21.05
C SER A 612 22.03 -4.04 -19.97
N MET A 613 21.72 -2.84 -19.46
CA MET A 613 20.62 -2.58 -18.53
C MET A 613 19.28 -3.11 -19.04
N ARG A 614 18.89 -2.73 -20.26
CA ARG A 614 17.63 -3.18 -20.86
C ARG A 614 17.59 -4.69 -21.05
N LEU A 615 18.69 -5.28 -21.50
CA LEU A 615 18.80 -6.72 -21.71
C LEU A 615 18.61 -7.48 -20.40
N LYS A 616 19.27 -7.05 -19.30
CA LYS A 616 19.11 -7.68 -17.99
C LYS A 616 17.68 -7.55 -17.44
N LYS A 617 17.06 -6.36 -17.58
CA LYS A 617 15.65 -6.16 -17.20
C LYS A 617 14.72 -7.09 -17.98
N TYR A 618 14.98 -7.22 -19.28
CA TYR A 618 14.24 -8.13 -20.15
C TYR A 618 14.42 -9.58 -19.72
N GLN A 619 15.65 -10.04 -19.46
CA GLN A 619 15.95 -11.39 -18.98
C GLN A 619 15.23 -11.69 -17.66
N VAL A 620 15.31 -10.80 -16.67
CA VAL A 620 14.61 -10.97 -15.38
C VAL A 620 13.09 -11.04 -15.58
N SER A 621 12.53 -10.19 -16.44
CA SER A 621 11.10 -10.22 -16.76
C SER A 621 10.68 -11.55 -17.42
N GLN A 622 11.52 -12.09 -18.30
CA GLN A 622 11.28 -13.38 -18.95
C GLN A 622 11.36 -14.55 -17.97
N VAL A 623 12.37 -14.57 -17.09
CA VAL A 623 12.51 -15.60 -16.05
C VAL A 623 11.29 -15.63 -15.13
N ASN A 624 10.83 -14.45 -14.68
CA ASN A 624 9.62 -14.35 -13.84
C ASN A 624 8.35 -14.79 -14.58
N SER A 625 8.21 -14.40 -15.84
CA SER A 625 7.08 -14.85 -16.68
C SER A 625 7.09 -16.37 -16.87
N MET A 626 8.29 -16.96 -16.97
CA MET A 626 8.43 -18.41 -17.11
C MET A 626 8.17 -19.17 -15.81
N ALA A 627 8.57 -18.62 -14.67
CA ALA A 627 8.20 -19.16 -13.36
C ALA A 627 6.67 -19.17 -13.14
N ASP A 628 5.96 -18.10 -13.51
CA ASP A 628 4.49 -18.04 -13.45
C ASP A 628 3.84 -19.13 -14.34
N VAL A 629 4.34 -19.31 -15.56
CA VAL A 629 3.78 -20.31 -16.47
C VAL A 629 4.08 -21.74 -16.02
N LYS A 630 5.28 -22.02 -15.47
CA LYS A 630 5.61 -23.31 -14.85
C LYS A 630 4.66 -23.64 -13.70
N GLY A 631 4.40 -22.67 -12.80
CA GLY A 631 3.42 -22.86 -11.72
C GLY A 631 2.00 -23.11 -12.24
N ARG A 632 1.59 -22.45 -13.33
CA ARG A 632 0.30 -22.70 -13.99
C ARG A 632 0.23 -24.06 -14.65
N PHE A 633 1.34 -24.53 -15.24
CA PHE A 633 1.45 -25.87 -15.80
C PHE A 633 1.27 -26.94 -14.72
N ASP A 634 1.92 -26.80 -13.56
CA ASP A 634 1.77 -27.76 -12.47
C ASP A 634 0.32 -27.86 -11.97
N VAL A 635 -0.35 -26.72 -11.81
CA VAL A 635 -1.77 -26.68 -11.43
C VAL A 635 -2.65 -27.33 -12.52
N ALA A 636 -2.38 -27.05 -13.79
CA ALA A 636 -3.11 -27.62 -14.91
C ALA A 636 -2.92 -29.14 -15.01
N ARG A 637 -1.68 -29.63 -14.82
CA ARG A 637 -1.33 -31.05 -14.81
C ARG A 637 -2.09 -31.80 -13.72
N ILE A 638 -2.03 -31.32 -12.47
CA ILE A 638 -2.75 -31.93 -11.34
C ILE A 638 -4.26 -31.98 -11.61
N LYS A 639 -4.82 -30.92 -12.21
CA LYS A 639 -6.26 -30.86 -12.53
C LYS A 639 -6.66 -31.85 -13.63
N VAL A 640 -5.83 -32.06 -14.64
CA VAL A 640 -6.10 -33.04 -15.71
C VAL A 640 -5.95 -34.46 -15.16
N GLU A 641 -4.85 -34.75 -14.46
CA GLU A 641 -4.58 -36.07 -13.85
C GLU A 641 -5.69 -36.47 -12.87
N SER A 642 -6.11 -35.57 -11.97
CA SER A 642 -7.19 -35.85 -11.00
C SER A 642 -8.58 -36.02 -11.62
N ASN A 643 -8.83 -35.43 -12.80
CA ASN A 643 -10.10 -35.58 -13.50
C ASN A 643 -10.08 -36.71 -14.54
N HIS A 644 -8.92 -37.35 -14.77
CA HIS A 644 -8.74 -38.38 -15.80
C HIS A 644 -9.80 -39.49 -15.70
N GLU A 645 -9.93 -40.14 -14.53
CA GLU A 645 -10.89 -41.23 -14.35
C GLU A 645 -12.34 -40.80 -14.61
N LYS A 646 -12.72 -39.62 -14.10
CA LYS A 646 -14.06 -39.05 -14.30
C LYS A 646 -14.32 -38.71 -15.76
N PHE A 647 -13.32 -38.20 -16.46
CA PHE A 647 -13.36 -37.92 -17.88
C PHE A 647 -13.58 -39.22 -18.67
N MET A 648 -12.77 -40.26 -18.43
CA MET A 648 -12.89 -41.56 -19.10
C MET A 648 -14.24 -42.25 -18.86
N LEU A 649 -14.75 -42.19 -17.62
CA LEU A 649 -16.08 -42.71 -17.26
C LEU A 649 -17.22 -41.96 -17.93
N SER A 650 -17.06 -40.66 -18.18
CA SER A 650 -18.08 -39.85 -18.87
C SER A 650 -18.01 -40.05 -20.37
N LEU A 651 -16.80 -40.20 -20.91
CA LEU A 651 -16.53 -40.42 -22.33
C LEU A 651 -17.13 -41.76 -22.81
N SER A 652 -16.93 -42.84 -22.06
CA SER A 652 -17.44 -44.19 -22.37
C SER A 652 -18.97 -44.33 -22.36
N LYS A 653 -19.70 -43.37 -21.76
CA LYS A 653 -21.17 -43.39 -21.67
C LYS A 653 -21.86 -42.69 -22.84
N LEU A 654 -21.11 -41.96 -23.66
CA LEU A 654 -21.63 -41.17 -24.77
C LEU A 654 -21.74 -42.01 -26.06
N PRO A 655 -22.65 -41.65 -26.98
CA PRO A 655 -22.83 -42.37 -28.23
C PRO A 655 -21.59 -42.28 -29.13
N ILE A 656 -21.25 -43.40 -29.77
CA ILE A 656 -20.03 -43.54 -30.59
C ILE A 656 -20.38 -43.51 -32.08
N ASP A 657 -19.86 -42.49 -32.79
CA ASP A 657 -19.96 -42.40 -34.25
C ASP A 657 -18.80 -43.16 -34.90
N ARG A 658 -19.13 -44.22 -35.65
CA ARG A 658 -18.13 -45.02 -36.38
C ARG A 658 -17.91 -44.48 -37.79
N HIS A 659 -16.64 -44.36 -38.19
CA HIS A 659 -16.24 -43.91 -39.52
C HIS A 659 -15.37 -44.97 -40.19
N GLU A 660 -15.73 -45.37 -41.41
CA GLU A 660 -14.95 -46.33 -42.22
C GLU A 660 -13.89 -45.64 -43.10
N GLU A 661 -14.12 -44.37 -43.47
CA GLU A 661 -13.23 -43.56 -44.31
C GLU A 661 -12.71 -42.31 -43.58
N PRO A 662 -11.50 -41.84 -43.90
CA PRO A 662 -10.95 -40.61 -43.32
C PRO A 662 -11.78 -39.36 -43.70
N PRO A 663 -11.99 -38.42 -42.77
CA PRO A 663 -12.52 -37.10 -43.08
C PRO A 663 -11.69 -36.41 -44.18
N LYS A 664 -12.33 -35.65 -45.07
CA LYS A 664 -11.66 -34.98 -46.21
C LYS A 664 -10.42 -34.20 -45.73
N ALA A 665 -9.26 -34.49 -46.32
CA ALA A 665 -7.97 -33.95 -45.89
C ALA A 665 -7.92 -32.41 -45.81
N GLY A 666 -8.65 -31.70 -46.67
CA GLY A 666 -8.73 -30.23 -46.65
C GLY A 666 -9.41 -29.62 -45.41
N LEU A 667 -10.19 -30.41 -44.65
CA LEU A 667 -10.90 -30.01 -43.44
C LEU A 667 -10.09 -30.30 -42.16
N ARG A 668 -9.10 -31.19 -42.22
CA ARG A 668 -8.24 -31.56 -41.09
C ARG A 668 -7.22 -30.45 -40.80
N LYS A 669 -7.47 -29.66 -39.77
CA LYS A 669 -6.64 -28.47 -39.44
C LYS A 669 -5.25 -28.82 -38.93
N LEU A 670 -5.08 -29.92 -38.19
CA LEU A 670 -3.75 -30.33 -37.69
C LEU A 670 -2.90 -30.96 -38.81
N GLY A 671 -3.51 -31.64 -39.79
CA GLY A 671 -2.79 -32.23 -40.92
C GLY A 671 -2.10 -31.23 -41.87
N LYS A 672 -2.36 -29.92 -41.74
CA LYS A 672 -1.67 -28.84 -42.49
C LYS A 672 -0.43 -28.29 -41.76
N PHE A 673 -0.20 -28.70 -40.52
CA PHE A 673 0.91 -28.22 -39.71
C PHE A 673 2.26 -28.75 -40.24
N GLY A 674 3.26 -27.87 -40.34
CA GLY A 674 4.58 -28.16 -40.93
C GLY A 674 4.76 -27.79 -42.42
N GLN A 675 3.69 -27.41 -43.14
CA GLN A 675 3.79 -26.93 -44.53
C GLN A 675 3.74 -25.39 -44.67
N GLU A 676 3.12 -24.67 -43.73
CA GLU A 676 2.87 -23.21 -43.85
C GLU A 676 3.24 -22.35 -42.60
N SER A 677 3.65 -22.94 -41.45
CA SER A 677 3.84 -22.17 -40.20
C SER A 677 4.74 -22.85 -39.15
N ASP A 678 5.64 -22.08 -38.52
CA ASP A 678 6.51 -22.49 -37.39
C ASP A 678 5.80 -22.53 -36.02
N THR A 679 4.54 -22.10 -35.93
CA THR A 679 3.79 -22.02 -34.66
C THR A 679 2.67 -23.05 -34.60
N PHE A 680 2.73 -23.98 -33.63
CA PHE A 680 1.60 -24.89 -33.31
C PHE A 680 0.28 -24.09 -33.26
N PRO A 681 -0.81 -24.54 -33.90
CA PRO A 681 -2.02 -23.73 -34.06
C PRO A 681 -2.47 -23.15 -32.71
N SER A 682 -2.45 -21.82 -32.61
CA SER A 682 -2.76 -21.07 -31.39
C SER A 682 -4.26 -21.04 -31.07
N THR A 683 -5.07 -21.76 -31.83
CA THR A 683 -6.53 -21.62 -31.82
C THR A 683 -7.15 -22.73 -30.99
N ASN A 684 -7.86 -22.31 -29.95
CA ASN A 684 -8.95 -23.02 -29.27
C ASN A 684 -9.17 -24.45 -29.78
N PHE A 685 -8.72 -25.45 -29.01
CA PHE A 685 -8.91 -26.89 -29.35
C PHE A 685 -10.38 -27.21 -29.67
N SER A 686 -11.31 -26.38 -29.20
CA SER A 686 -12.74 -26.41 -29.55
C SER A 686 -13.05 -26.22 -31.05
N SER A 687 -12.11 -25.76 -31.86
CA SER A 687 -12.29 -25.49 -33.30
C SER A 687 -11.52 -26.46 -34.18
N ILE A 688 -10.72 -27.33 -33.55
CA ILE A 688 -9.79 -28.25 -34.20
C ILE A 688 -10.43 -29.63 -34.39
N ILE A 689 -11.29 -30.05 -33.47
CA ILE A 689 -11.79 -31.43 -33.36
C ILE A 689 -13.04 -31.69 -34.21
N GLY A 690 -13.93 -30.71 -34.35
CA GLY A 690 -15.16 -30.84 -35.14
C GLY A 690 -14.96 -31.38 -36.57
N PRO A 691 -13.94 -30.94 -37.32
CA PRO A 691 -13.65 -31.47 -38.67
C PRO A 691 -13.23 -32.95 -38.74
N TYR A 692 -12.92 -33.59 -37.61
CA TYR A 692 -12.54 -35.01 -37.54
C TYR A 692 -13.74 -35.96 -37.44
N GLY A 693 -14.97 -35.44 -37.39
CA GLY A 693 -16.18 -36.27 -37.27
C GLY A 693 -16.42 -36.81 -35.86
N ILE A 694 -15.86 -36.14 -34.83
CA ILE A 694 -16.11 -36.45 -33.42
C ILE A 694 -17.43 -35.78 -32.99
N SER A 695 -18.28 -36.50 -32.26
CA SER A 695 -19.59 -36.00 -31.83
C SER A 695 -19.48 -34.70 -31.01
N PRO A 696 -20.47 -33.78 -31.09
CA PRO A 696 -20.43 -32.52 -30.34
C PRO A 696 -20.30 -32.69 -28.82
N GLU A 697 -20.83 -33.79 -28.28
CA GLU A 697 -20.78 -34.15 -26.87
C GLU A 697 -19.38 -34.57 -26.43
N HIS A 698 -18.74 -35.48 -27.19
CA HIS A 698 -17.33 -35.86 -26.98
C HIS A 698 -16.41 -34.65 -27.10
N HIS A 699 -16.67 -33.80 -28.08
CA HIS A 699 -15.92 -32.58 -28.32
C HIS A 699 -16.00 -31.59 -27.14
N THR A 700 -17.19 -31.38 -26.58
CA THR A 700 -17.39 -30.49 -25.42
C THR A 700 -16.71 -31.04 -24.17
N LEU A 701 -16.87 -32.35 -23.92
CA LEU A 701 -16.23 -33.05 -22.80
C LEU A 701 -14.71 -32.92 -22.85
N TRP A 702 -14.12 -33.22 -24.01
CA TRP A 702 -12.69 -33.09 -24.25
C TRP A 702 -12.19 -31.66 -24.05
N THR A 703 -12.86 -30.68 -24.68
CA THR A 703 -12.46 -29.28 -24.60
C THR A 703 -12.41 -28.81 -23.15
N ASN A 704 -13.39 -29.17 -22.33
CA ASN A 704 -13.42 -28.83 -20.90
C ASN A 704 -12.30 -29.52 -20.10
N HIS A 705 -11.98 -30.78 -20.43
CA HIS A 705 -10.91 -31.53 -19.77
C HIS A 705 -9.53 -30.92 -20.03
N ILE A 706 -9.21 -30.61 -21.30
CA ILE A 706 -7.89 -30.09 -21.69
C ILE A 706 -7.76 -28.55 -21.60
N GLN A 707 -8.84 -27.82 -21.32
CA GLN A 707 -8.85 -26.35 -21.22
C GLN A 707 -7.73 -25.78 -20.34
N PRO A 708 -7.39 -26.37 -19.17
CA PRO A 708 -6.28 -25.88 -18.35
C PRO A 708 -4.93 -25.93 -19.07
N LEU A 709 -4.63 -27.02 -19.78
CA LEU A 709 -3.39 -27.20 -20.55
C LEU A 709 -3.36 -26.30 -21.80
N ALA A 710 -4.50 -26.13 -22.46
CA ALA A 710 -4.64 -25.21 -23.59
C ALA A 710 -4.30 -23.77 -23.19
N GLY A 711 -4.75 -23.34 -21.99
CA GLY A 711 -4.44 -22.03 -21.44
C GLY A 711 -2.94 -21.80 -21.18
N VAL A 712 -2.20 -22.85 -20.82
CA VAL A 712 -0.73 -22.81 -20.65
C VAL A 712 -0.04 -22.62 -21.99
N ILE A 713 -0.42 -23.39 -23.02
CA ILE A 713 0.16 -23.30 -24.37
C ILE A 713 -0.04 -21.90 -24.97
N ILE A 714 -1.22 -21.28 -24.77
CA ILE A 714 -1.49 -19.91 -25.22
C ILE A 714 -0.51 -18.92 -24.60
N LYS A 715 -0.28 -19.01 -23.28
CA LYS A 715 0.66 -18.13 -22.57
C LYS A 715 2.11 -18.35 -23.00
N LEU A 716 2.51 -19.60 -23.23
CA LEU A 716 3.85 -19.92 -23.77
C LEU A 716 4.04 -19.34 -25.18
N ASN A 717 3.00 -19.37 -26.02
CA ASN A 717 3.04 -18.73 -27.34
C ASN A 717 3.16 -17.21 -27.25
N GLU A 718 2.48 -16.57 -26.28
CA GLU A 718 2.63 -15.13 -26.03
C GLU A 718 4.06 -14.76 -25.62
N ILE A 719 4.68 -15.56 -24.74
CA ILE A 719 6.07 -15.39 -24.31
C ILE A 719 7.01 -15.54 -25.51
N ASN A 720 6.82 -16.58 -26.32
CA ASN A 720 7.61 -16.80 -27.54
C ASN A 720 7.47 -15.67 -28.56
N LYS A 721 6.25 -15.17 -28.78
CA LYS A 721 6.02 -14.04 -29.68
C LYS A 721 6.69 -12.76 -29.17
N LYS A 722 6.63 -12.50 -27.86
CA LYS A 722 7.32 -11.38 -27.21
C LYS A 722 8.85 -11.50 -27.33
N ALA A 723 9.38 -12.73 -27.22
CA ALA A 723 10.81 -13.02 -27.44
C ALA A 723 11.25 -12.80 -28.89
N ALA A 724 10.49 -13.32 -29.85
CA ALA A 724 10.79 -13.20 -31.28
C ALA A 724 10.73 -11.76 -31.78
N MET A 725 9.89 -10.91 -31.18
CA MET A 725 9.73 -9.47 -31.50
C MET A 725 10.32 -8.55 -30.43
N SER A 726 11.39 -8.99 -29.74
CA SER A 726 11.95 -8.17 -28.66
C SER A 726 12.41 -6.79 -29.17
N PRO A 727 12.18 -5.70 -28.42
CA PRO A 727 12.60 -4.36 -28.83
C PRO A 727 14.10 -4.24 -29.10
N THR A 728 14.92 -5.05 -28.43
CA THR A 728 16.38 -5.10 -28.62
C THR A 728 16.74 -5.72 -29.96
N LYS A 729 16.03 -6.77 -30.40
CA LYS A 729 16.23 -7.41 -31.71
C LYS A 729 15.84 -6.49 -32.86
N GLN A 730 14.71 -5.79 -32.77
CA GLN A 730 14.30 -4.81 -33.79
C GLN A 730 15.29 -3.65 -33.90
N LEU A 731 15.83 -3.19 -32.77
CA LEU A 731 16.86 -2.15 -32.74
C LEU A 731 18.16 -2.63 -33.41
N TYR A 732 18.55 -3.87 -33.15
CA TYR A 732 19.72 -4.50 -33.75
C TYR A 732 19.58 -4.59 -35.28
N GLU A 733 18.48 -5.14 -35.79
CA GLU A 733 18.23 -5.26 -37.23
C GLU A 733 18.26 -3.87 -37.91
N THR A 734 17.70 -2.86 -37.25
CA THR A 734 17.75 -1.46 -37.72
C THR A 734 19.18 -0.90 -37.75
N ALA A 735 19.98 -1.18 -36.72
CA ALA A 735 21.35 -0.70 -36.59
C ALA A 735 22.27 -1.32 -37.65
N VAL A 736 22.22 -2.64 -37.78
CA VAL A 736 22.98 -3.40 -38.79
C VAL A 736 22.61 -2.94 -40.20
N SER A 737 21.32 -2.79 -40.50
CA SER A 737 20.86 -2.30 -41.81
C SER A 737 21.40 -0.91 -42.14
N ARG A 738 21.46 0.01 -41.16
CA ARG A 738 22.01 1.36 -41.36
C ARG A 738 23.52 1.36 -41.58
N LEU A 739 24.27 0.62 -40.75
CA LEU A 739 25.72 0.49 -40.91
C LEU A 739 26.08 -0.16 -42.25
N TYR A 740 25.37 -1.23 -42.62
CA TYR A 740 25.55 -1.88 -43.91
C TYR A 740 25.35 -0.90 -45.06
N ARG A 741 24.26 -0.12 -45.07
CA ARG A 741 24.02 0.91 -46.09
C ARG A 741 25.10 1.99 -46.11
N PHE A 742 25.66 2.37 -44.96
CA PHE A 742 26.74 3.35 -44.87
C PHE A 742 28.05 2.79 -45.42
N LYS A 743 28.47 1.59 -44.99
CA LYS A 743 29.69 0.92 -45.47
C LYS A 743 29.59 0.58 -46.96
N ALA A 744 28.44 0.10 -47.44
CA ALA A 744 28.21 -0.19 -48.84
C ALA A 744 28.33 1.06 -49.74
N LYS A 745 27.88 2.24 -49.28
CA LYS A 745 28.05 3.51 -50.00
C LYS A 745 29.51 3.95 -50.09
N ALA A 746 30.34 3.64 -49.09
CA ALA A 746 31.76 3.98 -49.08
C ALA A 746 32.61 3.09 -50.02
N ILE A 747 32.09 1.93 -50.43
CA ILE A 747 32.77 0.95 -51.30
C ILE A 747 32.36 1.12 -52.78
N ALA A 748 31.28 1.85 -53.07
CA ALA A 748 30.85 2.11 -54.44
C ALA A 748 31.87 3.01 -55.19
N PRO A 749 32.23 2.72 -56.47
CA PRO A 749 33.14 3.56 -57.23
C PRO A 749 32.57 4.97 -57.36
N LEU A 750 33.39 5.97 -57.04
CA LEU A 750 33.05 7.38 -57.19
C LEU A 750 32.83 7.67 -58.68
N GLN A 751 31.60 8.00 -59.06
CA GLN A 751 31.31 8.64 -60.35
C GLN A 751 31.45 10.15 -60.16
N ASP A 752 32.11 10.81 -61.11
CA ASP A 752 32.13 12.27 -61.21
C ASP A 752 30.78 12.80 -61.73
N ALA A 753 30.58 14.12 -61.64
CA ALA A 753 29.29 14.79 -61.87
C ALA A 753 28.73 14.64 -63.30
N GLU A 754 29.51 14.09 -64.23
CA GLU A 754 29.11 13.79 -65.62
C GLU A 754 29.04 12.29 -65.95
N GLY A 755 29.22 11.41 -64.96
CA GLY A 755 28.96 9.98 -65.09
C GLY A 755 29.99 9.18 -65.89
N ARG A 756 31.27 9.55 -65.86
CA ARG A 756 32.34 8.74 -66.47
C ARG A 756 33.10 7.96 -65.38
N LEU A 757 33.47 6.72 -65.71
CA LEU A 757 34.34 5.90 -64.87
C LEU A 757 35.78 6.37 -65.08
N THR A 758 36.48 6.74 -64.00
CA THR A 758 37.91 7.04 -64.06
C THR A 758 38.69 5.73 -64.06
N ASP A 759 39.14 5.31 -65.24
CA ASP A 759 40.18 4.30 -65.42
C ASP A 759 41.52 4.92 -65.02
N ASP A 760 42.05 4.60 -63.84
CA ASP A 760 43.48 4.55 -63.52
C ASP A 760 43.72 4.47 -62.01
N VAL A 761 43.48 3.31 -61.39
CA VAL A 761 44.30 2.87 -60.25
C VAL A 761 44.39 1.34 -60.24
N ASN A 762 45.63 0.86 -60.34
CA ASN A 762 46.12 -0.51 -60.34
C ASN A 762 45.29 -1.51 -59.48
N LEU A 763 44.78 -2.57 -60.12
CA LEU A 763 43.78 -3.52 -59.62
C LEU A 763 44.35 -4.73 -58.84
N ASP A 764 45.60 -4.69 -58.37
CA ASP A 764 46.27 -5.92 -57.89
C ASP A 764 46.35 -6.13 -56.36
N GLU A 765 45.80 -5.25 -55.51
CA GLU A 765 45.85 -5.49 -54.03
C GLU A 765 44.59 -5.14 -53.23
N ARG A 766 43.45 -4.84 -53.86
CA ARG A 766 42.17 -4.74 -53.13
C ARG A 766 41.31 -5.95 -53.44
N LYS A 767 41.47 -7.00 -52.63
CA LYS A 767 40.45 -8.05 -52.45
C LYS A 767 39.14 -7.36 -52.07
N VAL A 768 38.27 -7.16 -53.05
CA VAL A 768 36.84 -6.91 -52.82
C VAL A 768 36.36 -8.06 -51.92
N PRO A 769 35.80 -7.81 -50.71
CA PRO A 769 35.37 -8.92 -49.88
C PRO A 769 34.23 -9.66 -50.56
N ASP A 770 34.46 -10.93 -50.87
CA ASP A 770 33.40 -11.89 -51.17
C ASP A 770 32.36 -11.89 -50.05
N ALA A 771 31.09 -11.77 -50.48
CA ALA A 771 29.85 -11.84 -49.72
C ALA A 771 29.50 -10.66 -48.80
N ALA A 772 28.37 -10.00 -49.09
CA ALA A 772 27.64 -9.10 -48.20
C ALA A 772 27.49 -9.63 -46.75
N SER A 773 27.56 -10.96 -46.58
CA SER A 773 27.63 -11.68 -45.30
C SER A 773 28.79 -11.22 -44.40
N ALA A 774 30.00 -11.00 -44.93
CA ALA A 774 31.16 -10.57 -44.14
C ALA A 774 30.99 -9.13 -43.62
N ILE A 775 30.49 -8.22 -44.47
CA ILE A 775 30.18 -6.83 -44.08
C ILE A 775 29.07 -6.83 -43.02
N ILE A 776 28.06 -7.68 -43.16
CA ILE A 776 27.00 -7.83 -42.16
C ILE A 776 27.58 -8.33 -40.84
N GLN A 777 28.43 -9.37 -40.83
CA GLN A 777 29.09 -9.86 -39.63
C GLN A 777 29.95 -8.80 -38.94
N GLU A 778 30.67 -7.99 -39.71
CA GLU A 778 31.44 -6.85 -39.19
C GLU A 778 30.53 -5.76 -38.59
N CYS A 779 29.41 -5.42 -39.25
CA CYS A 779 28.41 -4.49 -38.72
C CYS A 779 27.79 -4.99 -37.40
N ILE A 780 27.60 -6.30 -37.28
CA ILE A 780 27.09 -6.96 -36.08
C ILE A 780 28.09 -6.81 -34.92
N LEU A 781 29.36 -7.12 -35.18
CA LEU A 781 30.44 -6.98 -34.20
C LEU A 781 30.62 -5.52 -33.76
N GLU A 782 30.54 -4.56 -34.69
CA GLU A 782 30.65 -3.13 -34.39
C GLU A 782 29.48 -2.58 -33.56
N CYS A 783 28.29 -3.15 -33.71
CA CYS A 783 27.13 -2.80 -32.88
C CYS A 783 27.26 -3.35 -31.45
N GLY A 784 28.16 -4.32 -31.23
CA GLY A 784 28.45 -4.96 -29.94
C GLY A 784 27.23 -5.49 -29.20
N LEU A 785 26.20 -5.86 -29.96
CA LEU A 785 25.02 -6.56 -29.49
C LEU A 785 25.32 -8.07 -29.53
N PRO A 786 24.85 -8.87 -28.56
CA PRO A 786 25.14 -10.30 -28.52
C PRO A 786 24.64 -10.96 -29.82
N ALA A 787 25.53 -11.73 -30.45
CA ALA A 787 25.35 -12.27 -31.80
C ALA A 787 24.15 -13.22 -31.94
N ASP A 788 23.59 -13.68 -30.84
CA ASP A 788 22.47 -14.62 -30.77
C ASP A 788 21.10 -13.93 -30.89
N GLY A 789 21.00 -12.60 -30.75
CA GLY A 789 19.77 -11.82 -30.97
C GLY A 789 18.56 -12.23 -30.11
N ASN A 790 18.73 -13.22 -29.24
CA ASN A 790 17.73 -13.87 -28.43
C ASN A 790 18.38 -14.08 -27.06
N GLY A 791 17.78 -13.52 -26.01
CA GLY A 791 18.09 -13.91 -24.62
C GLY A 791 17.65 -15.36 -24.38
N GLY A 792 18.42 -16.29 -24.93
CA GLY A 792 18.02 -17.63 -25.37
C GLY A 792 17.61 -18.63 -24.30
N SER A 793 17.61 -18.27 -23.01
CA SER A 793 17.12 -19.18 -21.96
C SER A 793 15.60 -19.33 -22.03
N SER A 794 14.87 -18.22 -22.05
CA SER A 794 13.39 -18.22 -21.97
C SER A 794 12.69 -18.83 -23.19
N TYR A 795 13.24 -18.64 -24.40
CA TYR A 795 12.68 -19.23 -25.61
C TYR A 795 12.76 -20.76 -25.55
N VAL A 796 13.94 -21.30 -25.26
CA VAL A 796 14.15 -22.75 -25.16
C VAL A 796 13.37 -23.36 -24.00
N GLU A 797 13.36 -22.71 -22.82
CA GLU A 797 12.55 -23.15 -21.68
C GLU A 797 11.06 -23.18 -22.00
N SER A 798 10.55 -22.14 -22.68
CA SER A 798 9.14 -22.11 -23.06
C SER A 798 8.80 -23.17 -24.11
N LEU A 799 9.75 -23.51 -25.00
CA LEU A 799 9.57 -24.59 -25.96
C LEU A 799 9.48 -25.94 -25.24
N ALA A 800 10.32 -26.16 -24.23
CA ALA A 800 10.31 -27.37 -23.41
C ALA A 800 9.03 -27.52 -22.59
N GLU A 801 8.52 -26.45 -21.96
CA GLU A 801 7.24 -26.51 -21.23
C GLU A 801 6.05 -26.74 -22.17
N LYS A 802 6.13 -26.23 -23.40
CA LYS A 802 5.12 -26.50 -24.41
C LYS A 802 5.17 -27.96 -24.87
N THR A 803 6.34 -28.57 -24.95
CA THR A 803 6.49 -30.02 -25.16
C THR A 803 5.81 -30.80 -24.04
N ASN A 804 5.97 -30.41 -22.77
CA ASN A 804 5.32 -31.08 -21.64
C ASN A 804 3.78 -31.03 -21.74
N ALA A 805 3.23 -29.87 -22.10
CA ALA A 805 1.78 -29.73 -22.28
C ALA A 805 1.27 -30.58 -23.45
N LEU A 806 2.00 -30.62 -24.57
CA LEU A 806 1.63 -31.44 -25.72
C LEU A 806 1.71 -32.95 -25.42
N LEU A 807 2.69 -33.39 -24.63
CA LEU A 807 2.82 -34.77 -24.16
C LEU A 807 1.59 -35.23 -23.37
N LEU A 808 1.14 -34.42 -22.42
CA LEU A 808 -0.06 -34.72 -21.62
C LEU A 808 -1.31 -34.76 -22.49
N ILE A 809 -1.47 -33.82 -23.43
CA ILE A 809 -2.62 -33.80 -24.34
C ILE A 809 -2.60 -35.04 -25.25
N LEU A 810 -1.45 -35.44 -25.77
CA LEU A 810 -1.32 -36.64 -26.59
C LEU A 810 -1.64 -37.91 -25.80
N ALA A 811 -1.20 -38.01 -24.54
CA ALA A 811 -1.52 -39.14 -23.66
C ALA A 811 -3.02 -39.25 -23.39
N GLU A 812 -3.69 -38.15 -23.03
CA GLU A 812 -5.14 -38.12 -22.82
C GLU A 812 -5.92 -38.44 -24.10
N ALA A 813 -5.47 -37.95 -25.26
CA ALA A 813 -6.11 -38.22 -26.55
C ALA A 813 -5.97 -39.70 -26.95
N SER A 814 -4.81 -40.29 -26.65
CA SER A 814 -4.55 -41.71 -26.87
C SER A 814 -5.42 -42.58 -25.97
N ALA A 815 -5.56 -42.22 -24.69
CA ALA A 815 -6.46 -42.91 -23.75
C ALA A 815 -7.92 -42.85 -24.22
N ALA A 816 -8.38 -41.69 -24.69
CA ALA A 816 -9.71 -41.52 -25.27
C ALA A 816 -9.93 -42.43 -26.49
N MET A 817 -8.94 -42.51 -27.39
CA MET A 817 -8.97 -43.41 -28.55
C MET A 817 -9.00 -44.89 -28.14
N GLU A 818 -8.22 -45.29 -27.14
CA GLU A 818 -8.21 -46.67 -26.63
C GLU A 818 -9.56 -47.08 -26.03
N SER A 819 -10.24 -46.16 -25.33
CA SER A 819 -11.54 -46.43 -24.72
C SER A 819 -12.70 -46.49 -25.72
N ILE A 820 -12.68 -45.68 -26.78
CA ILE A 820 -13.78 -45.58 -27.75
C ILE A 820 -13.58 -46.54 -28.92
N GLY A 821 -12.32 -46.78 -29.31
CA GLY A 821 -11.92 -47.66 -30.41
C GLY A 821 -11.47 -46.91 -31.67
N PRO A 822 -10.72 -47.61 -32.56
CA PRO A 822 -9.98 -47.01 -33.68
C PRO A 822 -10.87 -46.62 -34.86
N MET A 823 -12.11 -47.12 -34.95
CA MET A 823 -13.05 -46.85 -36.04
C MET A 823 -13.82 -45.54 -35.81
N THR A 824 -13.17 -44.50 -35.26
CA THR A 824 -13.81 -43.23 -34.90
C THR A 824 -12.95 -42.04 -35.30
N GLY A 825 -13.53 -40.84 -35.31
CA GLY A 825 -12.80 -39.59 -35.62
C GLY A 825 -11.59 -39.32 -34.72
N TRP A 826 -11.54 -39.95 -33.54
CA TRP A 826 -10.41 -39.88 -32.60
C TRP A 826 -9.11 -40.43 -33.18
N TYR A 827 -9.17 -41.47 -34.03
CA TYR A 827 -7.99 -42.04 -34.66
C TYR A 827 -7.25 -41.00 -35.52
N TRP A 828 -7.99 -40.36 -36.44
CA TRP A 828 -7.43 -39.34 -37.34
C TRP A 828 -6.98 -38.08 -36.59
N PHE A 829 -7.66 -37.73 -35.49
CA PHE A 829 -7.28 -36.61 -34.63
C PHE A 829 -5.95 -36.88 -33.91
N VAL A 830 -5.81 -38.07 -33.29
CA VAL A 830 -4.57 -38.50 -32.61
C VAL A 830 -3.42 -38.62 -33.61
N GLU A 831 -3.68 -39.12 -34.82
CA GLU A 831 -2.68 -39.25 -35.88
C GLU A 831 -2.12 -37.88 -36.31
N ASP A 832 -2.98 -36.90 -36.60
CA ASP A 832 -2.53 -35.57 -36.99
C ASP A 832 -1.89 -34.81 -35.81
N LEU A 833 -2.40 -34.98 -34.59
CA LEU A 833 -1.81 -34.40 -33.38
C LEU A 833 -0.39 -34.92 -33.14
N ARG A 834 -0.18 -36.23 -33.32
CA ARG A 834 1.14 -36.87 -33.28
C ARG A 834 2.09 -36.26 -34.30
N ASN A 835 1.66 -36.14 -35.57
CA ASN A 835 2.49 -35.54 -36.61
C ASN A 835 2.87 -34.09 -36.26
N CYS A 836 1.96 -33.36 -35.61
CA CYS A 836 2.26 -32.02 -35.11
C CYS A 836 3.34 -32.01 -34.01
N CYS A 837 3.24 -32.95 -33.06
CA CYS A 837 4.25 -33.10 -32.02
C CYS A 837 5.64 -33.40 -32.60
N PHE A 838 5.74 -34.27 -33.61
CA PHE A 838 7.01 -34.57 -34.29
C PHE A 838 7.66 -33.34 -34.96
N VAL A 839 6.90 -32.58 -35.75
CA VAL A 839 7.40 -31.37 -36.42
C VAL A 839 7.90 -30.36 -35.38
N TYR A 840 7.14 -30.18 -34.30
CA TYR A 840 7.50 -29.29 -33.20
C TYR A 840 8.78 -29.76 -32.46
N ASN A 841 8.96 -31.07 -32.33
CA ASN A 841 10.15 -31.67 -31.74
C ASN A 841 11.42 -31.34 -32.54
N GLY A 842 11.34 -31.47 -33.88
CA GLY A 842 12.43 -31.12 -34.79
C GLY A 842 12.85 -29.65 -34.69
N ILE A 843 11.88 -28.72 -34.60
CA ILE A 843 12.14 -27.29 -34.42
C ILE A 843 12.86 -27.02 -33.09
N THR A 844 12.41 -27.68 -32.02
CA THR A 844 12.97 -27.51 -30.66
C THR A 844 14.42 -28.02 -30.61
N MET A 845 14.71 -29.15 -31.25
CA MET A 845 16.06 -29.71 -31.36
C MET A 845 17.02 -28.80 -32.13
N GLU A 846 16.57 -28.24 -33.24
CA GLU A 846 17.38 -27.33 -34.04
C GLU A 846 17.67 -26.00 -33.31
N ALA A 847 16.69 -25.48 -32.57
CA ALA A 847 16.86 -24.30 -31.72
C ALA A 847 17.86 -24.56 -30.57
N ALA A 848 17.77 -25.72 -29.91
CA ALA A 848 18.68 -26.12 -28.84
C ALA A 848 20.12 -26.31 -29.32
N ARG A 849 20.33 -26.86 -30.53
CA ARG A 849 21.67 -26.97 -31.16
C ARG A 849 22.31 -25.60 -31.38
N LYS A 850 21.52 -24.62 -31.84
CA LYS A 850 21.98 -23.25 -32.09
C LYS A 850 22.29 -22.45 -30.82
N ALA A 851 21.54 -22.68 -29.74
CA ALA A 851 21.60 -21.85 -28.51
C ALA A 851 22.69 -22.22 -27.48
N ARG A 852 23.44 -23.33 -27.64
CA ARG A 852 24.58 -23.73 -26.75
C ARG A 852 24.29 -23.79 -25.23
N ILE A 853 23.05 -24.05 -24.77
CA ILE A 853 22.68 -24.15 -23.34
C ILE A 853 22.42 -25.62 -22.90
N ASP A 854 22.46 -25.86 -21.58
CA ASP A 854 22.44 -27.16 -20.86
C ASP A 854 21.44 -28.19 -21.45
N ARG A 855 22.02 -29.26 -21.99
CA ARG A 855 21.42 -30.19 -22.95
C ARG A 855 20.66 -31.36 -22.29
N ARG A 856 20.43 -31.28 -20.99
CA ARG A 856 20.13 -32.46 -20.18
C ARG A 856 18.64 -32.80 -20.07
N GLU A 857 17.83 -31.78 -19.86
CA GLU A 857 16.39 -31.90 -19.61
C GLU A 857 15.55 -31.76 -20.88
N ALA A 858 15.95 -30.87 -21.80
CA ALA A 858 15.23 -30.68 -23.07
C ALA A 858 15.35 -31.92 -23.96
N TYR A 859 16.56 -32.48 -24.13
CA TYR A 859 16.79 -33.62 -25.01
C TYR A 859 16.14 -34.91 -24.49
N SER A 860 16.15 -35.17 -23.18
CA SER A 860 15.47 -36.36 -22.62
C SER A 860 13.96 -36.32 -22.85
N ARG A 861 13.36 -35.13 -22.78
CA ARG A 861 11.92 -34.92 -23.04
C ARG A 861 11.56 -35.00 -24.52
N VAL A 862 12.43 -34.49 -25.40
CA VAL A 862 12.33 -34.66 -26.86
C VAL A 862 12.35 -36.16 -27.21
N THR A 863 13.30 -36.92 -26.67
CA THR A 863 13.40 -38.37 -26.92
C THR A 863 12.17 -39.13 -26.39
N LEU A 864 11.65 -38.76 -25.22
CA LEU A 864 10.40 -39.35 -24.70
C LEU A 864 9.19 -39.04 -25.61
N LEU A 865 9.13 -37.84 -26.19
CA LEU A 865 8.08 -37.48 -27.15
C LEU A 865 8.18 -38.29 -28.43
N ASP A 866 9.37 -38.47 -29.00
CA ASP A 866 9.58 -39.32 -30.19
C ASP A 866 9.13 -40.76 -29.90
N ILE A 867 9.57 -41.32 -28.76
CA ILE A 867 9.21 -42.65 -28.27
C ILE A 867 7.69 -42.83 -28.11
N LEU A 868 6.98 -41.86 -27.53
CA LEU A 868 5.52 -41.90 -27.39
C LEU A 868 4.79 -41.73 -28.72
N CYS A 869 5.31 -40.86 -29.60
CA CYS A 869 4.75 -40.70 -30.93
C CYS A 869 4.93 -41.98 -31.76
N ASP A 870 6.06 -42.68 -31.63
CA ASP A 870 6.29 -43.99 -32.24
C ASP A 870 5.41 -45.09 -31.62
N GLN A 871 5.15 -45.07 -30.31
CA GLN A 871 4.16 -45.94 -29.68
C GLN A 871 2.77 -45.79 -30.33
N VAL A 872 2.34 -44.55 -30.57
CA VAL A 872 1.07 -44.26 -31.27
C VAL A 872 1.13 -44.69 -32.75
N ARG A 873 2.29 -44.60 -33.41
CA ARG A 873 2.52 -45.13 -34.76
C ARG A 873 2.40 -46.67 -34.81
N TRP A 874 2.88 -47.37 -33.79
CA TRP A 874 2.79 -48.84 -33.68
C TRP A 874 1.41 -49.32 -33.25
N LYS A 875 0.76 -48.60 -32.33
CA LYS A 875 -0.68 -48.74 -32.04
C LYS A 875 -1.55 -48.28 -33.22
N GLY A 876 -0.94 -47.70 -34.26
CA GLY A 876 -1.50 -47.33 -35.56
C GLY A 876 -2.06 -48.54 -36.31
N LEU A 877 -3.22 -48.95 -35.86
CA LEU A 877 -4.17 -49.82 -36.53
C LEU A 877 -4.54 -49.18 -37.86
N ARG A 878 -3.99 -49.66 -38.99
CA ARG A 878 -4.80 -49.66 -40.21
C ARG A 878 -6.12 -50.37 -39.85
N PRO A 879 -7.27 -49.97 -40.42
CA PRO A 879 -8.54 -50.65 -40.15
C PRO A 879 -8.33 -52.16 -40.18
N PHE A 880 -8.78 -52.84 -39.12
CA PHE A 880 -8.55 -54.27 -38.94
C PHE A 880 -9.02 -55.00 -40.20
N PRO A 881 -8.22 -55.92 -40.76
CA PRO A 881 -8.74 -56.86 -41.74
C PRO A 881 -9.98 -57.54 -41.13
N THR A 882 -10.99 -57.80 -41.94
CA THR A 882 -12.22 -58.49 -41.50
C THR A 882 -11.96 -59.91 -40.96
N ASP A 883 -10.74 -60.43 -41.15
CA ASP A 883 -10.28 -61.72 -40.68
C ASP A 883 -9.91 -61.69 -39.17
N GLU A 884 -10.70 -62.42 -38.37
CA GLU A 884 -10.59 -62.51 -36.91
C GLU A 884 -9.27 -63.15 -36.42
N GLU A 885 -8.65 -64.02 -37.21
CA GLU A 885 -7.35 -64.63 -36.83
C GLU A 885 -6.22 -63.61 -36.96
N VAL A 886 -6.17 -62.90 -38.09
CA VAL A 886 -5.17 -61.83 -38.35
C VAL A 886 -5.32 -60.70 -37.32
N LYS A 887 -6.55 -60.40 -36.93
CA LYS A 887 -6.88 -59.45 -35.87
C LYS A 887 -6.33 -59.88 -34.50
N LYS A 888 -6.54 -61.14 -34.09
CA LYS A 888 -6.00 -61.69 -32.83
C LYS A 888 -4.48 -61.71 -32.80
N THR A 889 -3.82 -62.09 -33.90
CA THR A 889 -2.35 -62.12 -33.99
C THR A 889 -1.77 -60.72 -33.89
N ARG A 890 -2.37 -59.73 -34.55
CA ARG A 890 -1.96 -58.32 -34.43
C ARG A 890 -2.15 -57.77 -33.03
N LEU A 891 -3.28 -58.06 -32.37
CA LEU A 891 -3.53 -57.62 -30.99
C LEU A 891 -2.44 -58.16 -30.04
N LYS A 892 -2.12 -59.45 -30.12
CA LYS A 892 -1.02 -60.05 -29.33
C LYS A 892 0.35 -59.42 -29.60
N GLN A 893 0.64 -59.06 -30.85
CA GLN A 893 1.91 -58.39 -31.19
C GLN A 893 1.96 -56.97 -30.61
N VAL A 894 0.86 -56.23 -30.67
CA VAL A 894 0.74 -54.89 -30.07
C VAL A 894 0.89 -54.94 -28.55
N ASP A 895 0.27 -55.92 -27.89
CA ASP A 895 0.36 -56.11 -26.43
C ASP A 895 1.80 -56.41 -26.02
N ASN A 896 2.47 -57.35 -26.71
CA ASN A 896 3.86 -57.70 -26.43
C ASN A 896 4.83 -56.52 -26.65
N LEU A 897 4.65 -55.74 -27.73
CA LEU A 897 5.48 -54.56 -28.00
C LEU A 897 5.24 -53.45 -26.98
N THR A 898 4.00 -53.29 -26.51
CA THR A 898 3.63 -52.32 -25.48
C THR A 898 4.26 -52.67 -24.13
N GLU A 899 4.27 -53.94 -23.75
CA GLU A 899 4.87 -54.41 -22.50
C GLU A 899 6.40 -54.27 -22.51
N LEU A 900 7.05 -54.58 -23.65
CA LEU A 900 8.50 -54.38 -23.84
C LEU A 900 8.88 -52.90 -23.72
N PHE A 901 8.09 -52.03 -24.36
CA PHE A 901 8.27 -50.58 -24.36
C PHE A 901 8.18 -49.99 -22.94
N LEU A 902 7.15 -50.35 -22.17
CA LEU A 902 6.94 -49.84 -20.81
C LEU A 902 8.12 -50.20 -19.90
N LYS A 903 8.61 -51.43 -20.03
CA LYS A 903 9.77 -51.92 -19.27
C LYS A 903 11.06 -51.16 -19.62
N GLU A 904 11.31 -50.87 -20.89
CA GLU A 904 12.50 -50.13 -21.31
C GLU A 904 12.45 -48.62 -20.97
N VAL A 905 11.26 -48.01 -21.00
CA VAL A 905 11.04 -46.62 -20.53
C VAL A 905 11.32 -46.50 -19.03
N GLU A 906 10.89 -47.48 -18.22
CA GLU A 906 11.21 -47.55 -16.79
C GLU A 906 12.72 -47.69 -16.55
N GLU A 907 13.42 -48.53 -17.34
CA GLU A 907 14.87 -48.67 -17.25
C GLU A 907 15.64 -47.39 -17.65
N LEU A 908 15.17 -46.66 -18.68
CA LEU A 908 15.70 -45.37 -19.11
C LEU A 908 15.52 -44.30 -18.02
N ARG A 909 14.34 -44.23 -17.40
CA ARG A 909 14.04 -43.35 -16.26
C ARG A 909 14.91 -43.66 -15.03
N ALA A 910 15.17 -44.94 -14.76
CA ALA A 910 15.93 -45.36 -13.59
C ALA A 910 17.45 -45.11 -13.69
N ARG A 911 18.05 -45.21 -14.89
CA ARG A 911 19.53 -45.14 -15.06
C ARG A 911 20.07 -43.81 -15.55
N CYS A 912 19.22 -42.89 -16.02
CA CYS A 912 19.64 -41.57 -16.48
C CYS A 912 18.95 -40.41 -15.71
N PRO A 913 19.11 -40.31 -14.38
CA PRO A 913 18.50 -39.21 -13.62
C PRO A 913 19.14 -37.85 -13.93
N LEU A 914 20.35 -37.84 -14.53
CA LEU A 914 21.09 -36.64 -14.92
C LEU A 914 21.87 -36.92 -16.22
N GLY A 915 21.18 -36.96 -17.37
CA GLY A 915 21.72 -36.49 -18.66
C GLY A 915 22.68 -37.28 -19.54
N ILE A 916 22.19 -37.47 -20.76
CA ILE A 916 22.75 -38.08 -21.97
C ILE A 916 24.29 -37.99 -22.07
N LYS A 917 24.95 -39.11 -21.76
CA LYS A 917 26.21 -39.49 -22.41
C LYS A 917 25.90 -39.98 -23.83
N GLU A 918 26.87 -39.97 -24.74
CA GLU A 918 26.74 -40.46 -26.12
C GLU A 918 26.17 -41.90 -26.19
N GLU A 919 26.52 -42.73 -25.22
CA GLU A 919 25.98 -44.08 -24.97
C GLU A 919 24.44 -44.13 -24.83
N CYS A 920 23.79 -43.07 -24.32
CA CYS A 920 22.35 -43.01 -24.17
C CYS A 920 21.65 -42.70 -25.51
N LEU A 921 22.29 -41.92 -26.38
CA LEU A 921 21.81 -41.64 -27.73
C LEU A 921 22.00 -42.88 -28.62
N GLU A 922 23.14 -43.56 -28.52
CA GLU A 922 23.37 -44.85 -29.19
C GLU A 922 22.37 -45.91 -28.74
N ARG A 923 21.99 -45.92 -27.45
CA ARG A 923 21.02 -46.86 -26.91
C ARG A 923 19.58 -46.50 -27.26
N ALA A 924 19.20 -45.21 -27.28
CA ALA A 924 17.91 -44.76 -27.81
C ALA A 924 17.77 -45.11 -29.30
N ASN A 925 18.80 -44.86 -30.09
CA ASN A 925 18.87 -45.27 -31.50
C ASN A 925 18.88 -46.81 -31.64
N ALA A 926 19.50 -47.54 -30.71
CA ALA A 926 19.47 -49.01 -30.71
C ALA A 926 18.10 -49.57 -30.28
N ILE A 927 17.36 -48.85 -29.44
CA ILE A 927 15.97 -49.16 -29.08
C ILE A 927 15.08 -48.90 -30.28
N GLU A 928 15.13 -47.72 -30.89
CA GLU A 928 14.43 -47.38 -32.15
C GLU A 928 14.71 -48.39 -33.28
N LYS A 929 15.92 -48.96 -33.32
CA LYS A 929 16.32 -49.96 -34.31
C LYS A 929 15.96 -51.40 -33.94
N ARG A 930 15.71 -51.71 -32.66
CA ARG A 930 15.25 -53.03 -32.17
C ARG A 930 13.74 -53.15 -32.18
N MET A 931 13.04 -52.05 -31.92
CA MET A 931 11.61 -51.87 -32.12
C MET A 931 11.30 -51.74 -33.61
#